data_AF-A0A4Q9ML37-F1
#
_entry.id   AF-A0A4Q9ML37-F1
#
_cell.length_a   1.000
_cell.length_b   1.000
_cell.length_c   1.000
_cell.angle_alpha   90.00
_cell.angle_beta   90.00
_cell.angle_gamma   90.00
#
_symmetry.space_group_name_H-M   'P 1'
#
loop_
_entity.id
_entity.type
_entity.pdbx_description
1 polymer ?
#
loop_
_entity_poly.entity_id
_entity_poly.type
_entity_poly.pdbx_seq_one_letter_code
_entity_poly.pdbx_strand_id
1 'polypeptide(L)'
;MWWLQPKALNNAHICPRFKIIAHPHKPDKTEHTKQSVDMGMSPADNVPEAEINATYPGVDWSYLELPMECKTSSTEQDPFDEERGGEPVGEKRKDVLGQILSYAELVFQRQQRMFFFMVIFLGDYARIARFDHSGVFATHKFEYKTKNSPLVNFLYGYSRLSAVDRGHDPTATRILSTDPLYKEMKERARNVNTDDPHDYVRELFRHTLKLRRPWWKLEVHEQRKDDTGRDLEPVIHKFAVGAPYFQAPGVAGRFTRGYIALPVNDQGGISKDATFVFLKDAWRVDHPGIEQEGATLQFLNQRKVPYVPTLVCHGDLGQVTQSQKHWKELHPEVEKVPLKTHSHYRVVVKEVGLPLTEFLESSSELCYALYCCIKAHAAAFDAGIIHRDISAGNLLIYKDDEGEWTGLLNDWELSKKVDNESPEGRQPDRTGTWQYMSAHALNDPYHRIVIEDELESFFHVLLYYAIRFVPHNLGDEDVGLFLHEYFDGYLSTNAGYRCGLAKRNAMVNGVIDVSGYKSIQGGQTLRFLWPAPLAKFTPTPGPSQRSSSPAPRSSPSPAEHPSARPNSSIPSGRSPSPQFSAIYGSDLTPLNSDDSIPEEEPQDEHPINEIISELLTWFRAYYALDMEHTRTPSANSRTKKTSKGIIPSRSRVALKNDGHQDQKWARGRSLQPIAAKLKEDEALRENLKTHEAILSLFNNSFEKVWPANDKGPDKKPKGGCAPPKSAVPSDSTRTSSKRRSIDDIPGGTLLRPTKRSRI
;
A
#
# COMPACT_ATOMS: atom_id res chain seq x y z
N MET A 1 -0.14 -1.91 38.52
CA MET A 1 -1.49 -1.62 37.97
C MET A 1 -2.62 -1.63 39.03
N TRP A 2 -2.42 -2.15 40.25
CA TRP A 2 -3.44 -2.28 41.33
C TRP A 2 -4.01 -0.97 41.94
N TRP A 3 -3.61 0.19 41.43
CA TRP A 3 -3.79 1.50 42.06
C TRP A 3 -4.85 2.41 41.41
N LEU A 4 -5.13 2.28 40.11
CA LEU A 4 -6.29 2.93 39.49
C LEU A 4 -7.44 1.93 39.49
N GLN A 5 -8.42 2.19 40.36
CA GLN A 5 -9.64 1.39 40.46
C GLN A 5 -10.76 2.10 39.70
N PRO A 6 -11.19 1.62 38.52
CA PRO A 6 -12.32 2.23 37.79
C PRO A 6 -13.59 2.37 38.65
N LYS A 7 -13.76 1.44 39.61
CA LYS A 7 -14.84 1.50 40.62
C LYS A 7 -14.85 2.82 41.40
N ALA A 8 -13.70 3.34 41.81
CA ALA A 8 -13.63 4.60 42.55
C ALA A 8 -14.08 5.79 41.70
N LEU A 9 -13.66 5.86 40.43
CA LEU A 9 -14.08 6.90 39.50
C LEU A 9 -15.58 6.83 39.17
N ASN A 10 -16.11 5.61 38.98
CA ASN A 10 -17.53 5.40 38.72
C ASN A 10 -18.40 5.75 39.94
N ASN A 11 -17.98 5.37 41.15
CA ASN A 11 -18.68 5.67 42.40
C ASN A 11 -18.66 7.17 42.76
N ALA A 12 -17.67 7.91 42.25
CA ALA A 12 -17.62 9.36 42.41
C ALA A 12 -18.62 10.11 41.51
N HIS A 13 -19.31 9.41 40.58
CA HIS A 13 -20.33 9.97 39.68
C HIS A 13 -19.87 11.20 38.87
N ILE A 14 -18.56 11.28 38.55
CA ILE A 14 -17.96 12.41 37.82
C ILE A 14 -18.44 12.46 36.35
N CYS A 15 -18.59 11.27 35.75
CA CYS A 15 -18.95 11.09 34.34
C CYS A 15 -20.38 10.54 34.17
N PRO A 16 -21.43 11.36 34.30
CA PRO A 16 -22.81 10.88 34.11
C PRO A 16 -22.99 10.35 32.68
N ARG A 17 -23.72 9.23 32.52
CA ARG A 17 -23.96 8.48 31.27
C ARG A 17 -22.79 7.65 30.73
N PHE A 18 -21.63 7.68 31.38
CA PHE A 18 -20.48 6.89 30.98
C PHE A 18 -20.02 6.00 32.13
N LYS A 19 -19.33 4.92 31.79
CA LYS A 19 -18.65 4.05 32.75
C LYS A 19 -17.19 3.88 32.33
N ILE A 20 -16.30 3.94 33.30
CA ILE A 20 -14.88 3.65 33.13
C ILE A 20 -14.64 2.18 33.49
N ILE A 21 -13.95 1.46 32.63
CA ILE A 21 -13.73 0.02 32.72
C ILE A 21 -12.24 -0.25 32.55
N ALA A 22 -11.72 -1.23 33.28
CA ALA A 22 -10.36 -1.71 33.07
C ALA A 22 -10.38 -2.88 32.08
N HIS A 23 -9.39 -2.90 31.19
CA HIS A 23 -9.18 -3.93 30.18
C HIS A 23 -7.75 -4.50 30.21
N PRO A 24 -7.18 -4.86 31.37
CA PRO A 24 -5.78 -5.24 31.46
C PRO A 24 -5.52 -6.48 30.60
N HIS A 25 -4.76 -6.31 29.52
CA HIS A 25 -4.33 -7.37 28.60
C HIS A 25 -5.47 -8.20 27.99
N LYS A 26 -6.67 -7.60 27.81
CA LYS A 26 -7.84 -8.25 27.20
C LYS A 26 -8.21 -7.56 25.88
N PRO A 27 -7.52 -7.90 24.77
CA PRO A 27 -7.79 -7.28 23.49
C PRO A 27 -9.17 -7.64 22.95
N ASP A 28 -9.68 -6.79 22.07
CA ASP A 28 -10.85 -7.09 21.26
C ASP A 28 -10.62 -8.40 20.50
N LYS A 29 -11.53 -9.37 20.65
CA LYS A 29 -11.44 -10.69 19.99
C LYS A 29 -11.58 -10.60 18.48
N THR A 30 -12.22 -9.55 18.00
CA THR A 30 -12.37 -9.26 16.58
C THR A 30 -11.13 -8.59 16.00
N GLU A 31 -10.16 -8.27 16.86
CA GLU A 31 -8.93 -7.59 16.49
C GLU A 31 -7.76 -8.56 16.39
N HIS A 32 -7.13 -8.56 15.22
CA HIS A 32 -6.02 -9.44 14.89
C HIS A 32 -4.71 -8.97 15.53
N THR A 33 -4.59 -7.66 15.79
CA THR A 33 -3.42 -7.03 16.42
C THR A 33 -3.26 -7.37 17.90
N LYS A 34 -4.31 -7.92 18.55
CA LYS A 34 -4.37 -8.23 19.99
C LYS A 34 -4.03 -7.03 20.88
N GLN A 35 -4.40 -5.82 20.43
CA GLN A 35 -4.21 -4.59 21.18
C GLN A 35 -5.33 -4.33 22.18
N SER A 36 -4.96 -3.75 23.32
CA SER A 36 -5.86 -3.41 24.42
C SER A 36 -5.29 -2.21 25.16
N VAL A 37 -6.10 -1.18 25.35
CA VAL A 37 -5.81 -0.12 26.33
C VAL A 37 -5.98 -0.67 27.74
N ASP A 38 -5.31 -0.06 28.72
CA ASP A 38 -5.44 -0.49 30.12
C ASP A 38 -6.80 -0.16 30.72
N MET A 39 -7.37 0.98 30.33
CA MET A 39 -8.69 1.44 30.74
C MET A 39 -9.38 2.18 29.60
N GLY A 40 -10.71 2.24 29.66
CA GLY A 40 -11.53 2.92 28.68
C GLY A 40 -12.79 3.49 29.29
N MET A 41 -13.25 4.62 28.76
CA MET A 41 -14.59 5.12 29.03
C MET A 41 -15.53 4.76 27.88
N SER A 42 -16.69 4.22 28.20
CA SER A 42 -17.75 3.87 27.23
C SER A 42 -19.12 4.37 27.69
N PRO A 43 -20.09 4.56 26.78
CA PRO A 43 -21.47 4.84 27.14
C PRO A 43 -22.00 3.75 28.09
N ALA A 44 -22.76 4.15 29.11
CA ALA A 44 -23.20 3.24 30.17
C ALA A 44 -24.05 2.06 29.65
N ASP A 45 -24.77 2.27 28.54
CA ASP A 45 -25.64 1.27 27.89
C ASP A 45 -24.88 0.38 26.89
N ASN A 46 -23.61 0.69 26.61
CA ASN A 46 -22.77 -0.03 25.66
C ASN A 46 -21.48 -0.56 26.31
N VAL A 47 -21.51 -0.78 27.63
CA VAL A 47 -20.40 -1.39 28.35
C VAL A 47 -20.25 -2.85 27.92
N PRO A 48 -19.05 -3.28 27.49
CA PRO A 48 -18.82 -4.67 27.13
C PRO A 48 -18.97 -5.59 28.35
N GLU A 49 -19.59 -6.74 28.13
CA GLU A 49 -19.77 -7.77 29.15
C GLU A 49 -18.51 -8.62 29.29
N ALA A 50 -18.18 -9.00 30.53
CA ALA A 50 -17.09 -9.92 30.79
C ALA A 50 -17.52 -11.36 30.47
N GLU A 51 -16.64 -12.13 29.85
CA GLU A 51 -16.86 -13.54 29.61
C GLU A 51 -16.95 -14.36 30.90
N ILE A 52 -17.55 -15.54 30.78
CA ILE A 52 -17.53 -16.58 31.80
C ILE A 52 -16.06 -16.88 32.15
N ASN A 53 -15.71 -16.66 33.43
CA ASN A 53 -14.36 -16.80 34.01
C ASN A 53 -13.35 -15.67 33.71
N ALA A 54 -13.76 -14.56 33.07
CA ALA A 54 -12.91 -13.39 32.91
C ALA A 54 -13.19 -12.35 34.00
N THR A 55 -12.13 -11.82 34.63
CA THR A 55 -12.25 -10.73 35.61
C THR A 55 -12.61 -9.39 34.98
N TYR A 56 -12.23 -9.18 33.71
CA TYR A 56 -12.42 -7.94 32.97
C TYR A 56 -12.93 -8.25 31.55
N PRO A 57 -13.82 -7.40 31.00
CA PRO A 57 -14.27 -7.51 29.62
C PRO A 57 -13.15 -7.14 28.65
N GLY A 58 -13.22 -7.65 27.42
CA GLY A 58 -12.39 -7.17 26.31
C GLY A 58 -12.75 -5.72 25.93
N VAL A 59 -11.79 -4.99 25.36
CA VAL A 59 -12.06 -3.66 24.78
C VAL A 59 -13.03 -3.81 23.61
N ASP A 60 -14.06 -2.94 23.54
CA ASP A 60 -14.85 -2.72 22.32
C ASP A 60 -14.49 -1.36 21.73
N TRP A 61 -13.64 -1.37 20.71
CA TRP A 61 -13.17 -0.17 20.03
C TRP A 61 -14.30 0.61 19.33
N SER A 62 -15.47 0.00 19.12
CA SER A 62 -16.63 0.63 18.45
C SER A 62 -17.42 1.57 19.37
N TYR A 63 -17.22 1.47 20.68
CA TYR A 63 -17.89 2.28 21.71
C TYR A 63 -16.91 2.89 22.73
N LEU A 64 -15.61 2.82 22.45
CA LEU A 64 -14.57 3.39 23.29
C LEU A 64 -14.47 4.90 23.04
N GLU A 65 -14.98 5.71 23.97
CA GLU A 65 -15.03 7.18 23.85
C GLU A 65 -13.71 7.83 24.27
N LEU A 66 -13.13 7.35 25.38
CA LEU A 66 -11.88 7.89 25.94
C LEU A 66 -10.95 6.74 26.34
N PRO A 67 -10.01 6.37 25.46
CA PRO A 67 -8.94 5.43 25.80
C PRO A 67 -8.04 5.99 26.90
N MET A 68 -7.57 5.10 27.78
CA MET A 68 -6.67 5.45 28.89
C MET A 68 -5.55 4.42 29.02
N GLU A 69 -4.31 4.89 28.98
CA GLU A 69 -3.12 4.04 29.01
C GLU A 69 -2.28 4.35 30.26
N CYS A 70 -1.72 3.32 30.90
CA CYS A 70 -0.93 3.46 32.12
C CYS A 70 0.53 3.05 31.91
N LYS A 71 1.45 3.97 32.18
CA LYS A 71 2.89 3.72 32.23
C LYS A 71 3.43 3.89 33.65
N THR A 72 4.44 3.09 33.98
CA THR A 72 5.02 3.06 35.33
C THR A 72 6.08 4.11 35.53
N SER A 73 6.79 4.52 34.46
CA SER A 73 7.77 5.60 34.51
C SER A 73 7.15 6.92 34.05
N SER A 74 7.42 8.00 34.80
CA SER A 74 6.97 9.35 34.47
C SER A 74 7.86 10.09 33.46
N THR A 75 8.99 9.48 33.07
CA THR A 75 10.01 10.10 32.21
C THR A 75 10.41 9.20 31.05
N GLU A 76 10.88 7.98 31.31
CA GLU A 76 11.38 7.06 30.26
C GLU A 76 10.27 6.55 29.33
N GLN A 77 9.02 6.60 29.78
CA GLN A 77 7.84 6.12 29.05
C GLN A 77 6.88 7.25 28.67
N ASP A 78 7.28 8.50 28.87
CA ASP A 78 6.53 9.66 28.38
C ASP A 78 7.01 10.01 26.96
N PRO A 79 6.19 9.74 25.92
CA PRO A 79 6.58 9.99 24.53
C PRO A 79 6.68 11.48 24.20
N PHE A 80 6.20 12.37 25.07
CA PHE A 80 6.14 13.82 24.85
C PHE A 80 7.07 14.61 25.80
N ASP A 81 8.04 13.95 26.44
CA ASP A 81 8.96 14.52 27.45
C ASP A 81 10.35 14.82 26.88
N GLU A 82 10.39 15.53 25.75
CA GLU A 82 11.60 15.91 25.03
C GLU A 82 11.50 17.33 24.47
N GLU A 83 12.51 18.17 24.73
CA GLU A 83 12.54 19.59 24.31
C GLU A 83 12.80 19.79 22.80
N ARG A 84 13.10 18.72 22.05
CA ARG A 84 13.50 18.78 20.63
C ARG A 84 12.40 18.36 19.65
N GLY A 85 11.28 19.09 19.65
CA GLY A 85 10.49 19.26 18.44
C GLY A 85 9.76 18.02 17.88
N GLY A 86 9.21 17.15 18.73
CA GLY A 86 8.01 16.37 18.39
C GLY A 86 8.16 14.86 18.19
N GLU A 87 9.33 14.33 17.82
CA GLU A 87 9.55 12.88 17.74
C GLU A 87 10.48 12.38 18.87
N PRO A 88 10.10 11.32 19.60
CA PRO A 88 10.94 10.80 20.67
C PRO A 88 12.21 10.16 20.11
N VAL A 89 13.35 10.48 20.69
CA VAL A 89 14.65 9.89 20.34
C VAL A 89 14.88 8.59 21.09
N GLY A 90 14.48 8.53 22.37
CA GLY A 90 14.66 7.36 23.23
C GLY A 90 13.82 6.16 22.81
N GLU A 91 14.43 4.97 22.79
CA GLU A 91 13.79 3.72 22.29
C GLU A 91 12.47 3.41 23.01
N LYS A 92 12.48 3.43 24.35
CA LYS A 92 11.26 3.20 25.16
C LYS A 92 10.15 4.21 24.85
N ARG A 93 10.50 5.45 24.51
CA ARG A 93 9.53 6.50 24.18
C ARG A 93 8.97 6.30 22.78
N LYS A 94 9.80 5.87 21.81
CA LYS A 94 9.35 5.46 20.48
C LYS A 94 8.39 4.29 20.54
N ASP A 95 8.70 3.27 21.35
CA ASP A 95 7.83 2.12 21.55
C ASP A 95 6.47 2.54 22.12
N VAL A 96 6.46 3.40 23.15
CA VAL A 96 5.23 3.92 23.74
C VAL A 96 4.44 4.77 22.75
N LEU A 97 5.10 5.64 21.98
CA LEU A 97 4.43 6.43 20.95
C LEU A 97 3.83 5.54 19.87
N GLY A 98 4.56 4.53 19.38
CA GLY A 98 4.07 3.57 18.40
C GLY A 98 2.85 2.80 18.91
N GLN A 99 2.86 2.39 20.19
CA GLN A 99 1.70 1.77 20.83
C GLN A 99 0.49 2.72 20.90
N ILE A 100 0.69 3.96 21.36
CA ILE A 100 -0.38 4.97 21.44
C ILE A 100 -0.98 5.27 20.06
N LEU A 101 -0.14 5.43 19.05
CA LEU A 101 -0.58 5.66 17.67
C LEU A 101 -1.36 4.46 17.12
N SER A 102 -0.97 3.23 17.47
CA SER A 102 -1.73 2.05 17.06
C SER A 102 -3.14 1.99 17.69
N TYR A 103 -3.30 2.47 18.94
CA TYR A 103 -4.64 2.61 19.54
C TYR A 103 -5.44 3.71 18.86
N ALA A 104 -4.80 4.82 18.50
CA ALA A 104 -5.45 5.90 17.77
C ALA A 104 -5.97 5.43 16.42
N GLU A 105 -5.16 4.66 15.70
CA GLU A 105 -5.55 4.03 14.45
C GLU A 105 -6.77 3.13 14.64
N LEU A 106 -6.80 2.27 15.67
CA LEU A 106 -7.97 1.42 15.95
C LEU A 106 -9.25 2.23 16.23
N VAL A 107 -9.16 3.34 16.96
CA VAL A 107 -10.32 4.24 17.18
C VAL A 107 -10.83 4.77 15.85
N PHE A 108 -9.97 5.34 15.00
CA PHE A 108 -10.38 5.85 13.69
C PHE A 108 -10.87 4.73 12.74
N GLN A 109 -10.35 3.50 12.87
CA GLN A 109 -10.78 2.36 12.06
C GLN A 109 -12.15 1.81 12.45
N ARG A 110 -12.57 2.01 13.71
CA ARG A 110 -13.78 1.41 14.27
C ARG A 110 -14.91 2.43 14.41
N GLN A 111 -14.59 3.72 14.39
CA GLN A 111 -15.53 4.82 14.61
C GLN A 111 -15.39 5.90 13.53
N GLN A 112 -16.45 6.70 13.37
CA GLN A 112 -16.48 7.86 12.48
C GLN A 112 -16.10 9.10 13.30
N ARG A 113 -14.83 9.49 13.27
CA ARG A 113 -14.25 10.48 14.18
C ARG A 113 -13.52 11.58 13.41
N MET A 114 -13.77 12.83 13.77
CA MET A 114 -12.98 14.00 13.37
C MET A 114 -11.71 14.14 14.20
N PHE A 115 -11.82 13.78 15.48
CA PHE A 115 -10.73 13.76 16.45
C PHE A 115 -11.13 12.92 17.66
N PHE A 116 -10.18 12.61 18.54
CA PHE A 116 -10.50 12.05 19.86
C PHE A 116 -9.42 12.40 20.88
N PHE A 117 -9.69 12.10 22.14
CA PHE A 117 -8.75 12.32 23.24
C PHE A 117 -8.31 10.99 23.84
N MET A 118 -7.11 10.96 24.41
CA MET A 118 -6.59 9.85 25.21
C MET A 118 -5.98 10.40 26.49
N VAL A 119 -6.17 9.69 27.61
CA VAL A 119 -5.47 9.98 28.87
C VAL A 119 -4.29 9.04 29.03
N ILE A 120 -3.11 9.59 29.26
CA ILE A 120 -1.88 8.82 29.46
C ILE A 120 -1.42 9.05 30.90
N PHE A 121 -1.50 8.02 31.73
CA PHE A 121 -0.98 8.03 33.10
C PHE A 121 0.50 7.66 33.09
N LEU A 122 1.30 8.44 33.82
CA LEU A 122 2.76 8.45 33.82
C LEU A 122 3.25 8.51 35.28
N GLY A 123 3.21 7.38 35.99
CA GLY A 123 3.44 7.40 37.43
C GLY A 123 2.39 8.27 38.14
N ASP A 124 2.84 9.26 38.92
CA ASP A 124 1.97 10.21 39.64
C ASP A 124 1.43 11.35 38.77
N TYR A 125 1.81 11.35 37.48
CA TYR A 125 1.46 12.38 36.51
C TYR A 125 0.54 11.85 35.42
N ALA A 126 -0.08 12.74 34.67
CA ALA A 126 -0.88 12.44 33.51
C ALA A 126 -0.65 13.45 32.39
N ARG A 127 -1.01 13.04 31.17
CA ARG A 127 -1.21 13.89 30.00
C ARG A 127 -2.57 13.60 29.38
N ILE A 128 -3.16 14.62 28.79
CA ILE A 128 -4.31 14.48 27.89
C ILE A 128 -3.79 14.76 26.48
N ALA A 129 -3.92 13.79 25.58
CA ALA A 129 -3.54 13.91 24.19
C ALA A 129 -4.79 14.01 23.31
N ARG A 130 -4.83 14.95 22.37
CA ARG A 130 -5.84 15.02 21.31
C ARG A 130 -5.20 14.59 20.00
N PHE A 131 -5.90 13.70 19.29
CA PHE A 131 -5.51 13.19 17.97
C PHE A 131 -6.51 13.69 16.94
N ASP A 132 -6.02 14.24 15.84
CA ASP A 132 -6.77 14.39 14.59
C ASP A 132 -5.92 13.89 13.41
N HIS A 133 -6.47 13.98 12.20
CA HIS A 133 -5.79 13.50 10.99
C HIS A 133 -4.60 14.37 10.54
N SER A 134 -4.34 15.50 11.21
CA SER A 134 -3.15 16.33 10.96
C SER A 134 -2.01 16.02 11.93
N GLY A 135 -2.34 15.72 13.19
CA GLY A 135 -1.33 15.38 14.19
C GLY A 135 -1.88 15.08 15.58
N VAL A 136 -0.96 15.01 16.54
CA VAL A 136 -1.24 14.85 17.97
C VAL A 136 -0.70 16.05 18.73
N PHE A 137 -1.47 16.54 19.69
CA PHE A 137 -0.97 17.46 20.70
C PHE A 137 -1.35 16.96 22.09
N ALA A 138 -0.46 17.19 23.05
CA ALA A 138 -0.64 16.76 24.42
C ALA A 138 -0.46 17.93 25.38
N THR A 139 -1.18 17.90 26.49
CA THR A 139 -0.96 18.84 27.59
C THR A 139 0.48 18.72 28.09
N HIS A 140 0.98 19.78 28.74
CA HIS A 140 2.11 19.62 29.67
C HIS A 140 1.76 18.54 30.70
N LYS A 141 2.79 17.81 31.15
CA LYS A 141 2.66 16.80 32.19
C LYS A 141 2.17 17.45 33.49
N PHE A 142 1.12 16.91 34.10
CA PHE A 142 0.54 17.45 35.33
C PHE A 142 0.31 16.35 36.36
N GLU A 143 0.40 16.69 37.64
CA GLU A 143 0.14 15.75 38.74
C GLU A 143 -1.37 15.54 38.92
N TYR A 144 -1.84 14.28 38.90
CA TYR A 144 -3.29 14.00 38.96
C TYR A 144 -3.82 13.64 40.35
N LYS A 145 -2.94 13.40 41.32
CA LYS A 145 -3.30 13.02 42.69
C LYS A 145 -3.63 14.22 43.60
N THR A 146 -3.64 15.43 43.04
CA THR A 146 -3.90 16.68 43.77
C THR A 146 -5.40 17.03 43.79
N LYS A 147 -5.82 17.76 44.83
CA LYS A 147 -7.19 18.29 44.92
C LYS A 147 -7.42 19.28 43.76
N ASN A 148 -8.56 19.17 43.07
CA ASN A 148 -8.88 19.93 41.85
C ASN A 148 -7.92 19.69 40.67
N SER A 149 -7.38 18.47 40.55
CA SER A 149 -6.54 18.08 39.42
C SER A 149 -7.19 18.41 38.06
N PRO A 150 -6.40 18.84 37.06
CA PRO A 150 -6.86 19.00 35.68
C PRO A 150 -7.60 17.78 35.13
N LEU A 151 -7.24 16.56 35.57
CA LEU A 151 -7.91 15.33 35.14
C LEU A 151 -9.38 15.28 35.53
N VAL A 152 -9.73 15.67 36.76
CA VAL A 152 -11.12 15.64 37.24
C VAL A 152 -11.97 16.63 36.46
N ASN A 153 -11.44 17.85 36.25
CA ASN A 153 -12.12 18.88 35.46
C ASN A 153 -12.32 18.43 34.02
N PHE A 154 -11.30 17.81 33.41
CA PHE A 154 -11.40 17.25 32.07
C PHE A 154 -12.46 16.16 31.97
N LEU A 155 -12.44 15.15 32.84
CA LEU A 155 -13.43 14.06 32.82
C LEU A 155 -14.86 14.57 33.03
N TYR A 156 -15.03 15.52 33.97
CA TYR A 156 -16.31 16.17 34.23
C TYR A 156 -16.82 16.93 32.99
N GLY A 157 -15.97 17.72 32.34
CA GLY A 157 -16.32 18.48 31.14
C GLY A 157 -16.59 17.55 29.94
N TYR A 158 -15.67 16.62 29.67
CA TYR A 158 -15.73 15.69 28.54
C TYR A 158 -17.00 14.84 28.54
N SER A 159 -17.45 14.35 29.70
CA SER A 159 -18.70 13.59 29.83
C SER A 159 -19.98 14.40 29.55
N ARG A 160 -19.88 15.73 29.55
CA ARG A 160 -20.99 16.66 29.29
C ARG A 160 -21.00 17.24 27.87
N LEU A 161 -19.91 17.05 27.13
CA LEU A 161 -19.85 17.41 25.72
C LEU A 161 -20.93 16.71 24.90
N SER A 162 -21.31 17.29 23.75
CA SER A 162 -22.09 16.59 22.74
C SER A 162 -21.22 15.49 22.09
N ALA A 163 -21.83 14.60 21.28
CA ALA A 163 -21.04 13.62 20.52
C ALA A 163 -20.09 14.30 19.54
N VAL A 164 -20.55 15.38 18.88
CA VAL A 164 -19.77 16.19 17.94
C VAL A 164 -18.59 16.87 18.63
N ASP A 165 -18.81 17.48 19.80
CA ASP A 165 -17.74 18.13 20.57
C ASP A 165 -16.75 17.11 21.17
N ARG A 166 -17.18 15.87 21.38
CA ARG A 166 -16.26 14.76 21.69
C ARG A 166 -15.45 14.32 20.47
N GLY A 167 -15.86 14.69 19.25
CA GLY A 167 -15.16 14.43 18.00
C GLY A 167 -15.82 13.38 17.10
N HIS A 168 -17.07 12.98 17.34
CA HIS A 168 -17.83 12.13 16.41
C HIS A 168 -18.26 12.93 15.17
N ASP A 169 -18.17 12.31 14.00
CA ASP A 169 -18.64 12.88 12.74
C ASP A 169 -20.19 12.98 12.73
N PRO A 170 -20.77 14.20 12.67
CA PRO A 170 -22.22 14.39 12.64
C PRO A 170 -22.89 13.86 11.37
N THR A 171 -22.13 13.65 10.29
CA THR A 171 -22.61 13.17 8.99
C THR A 171 -22.60 11.64 8.88
N ALA A 172 -22.31 10.94 9.99
CA ALA A 172 -22.29 9.49 10.05
C ALA A 172 -23.20 8.98 11.18
N THR A 173 -24.23 8.23 10.82
CA THR A 173 -25.16 7.62 11.78
C THR A 173 -24.97 6.11 11.81
N ARG A 174 -24.84 5.52 13.01
CA ARG A 174 -24.67 4.07 13.15
C ARG A 174 -25.98 3.33 12.81
N ILE A 175 -25.90 2.30 11.97
CA ILE A 175 -27.01 1.40 11.64
C ILE A 175 -26.99 0.24 12.65
N LEU A 176 -28.00 0.19 13.52
CA LEU A 176 -28.14 -0.86 14.53
C LEU A 176 -29.05 -1.99 14.02
N SER A 177 -29.03 -3.15 14.66
CA SER A 177 -29.89 -4.29 14.29
C SER A 177 -31.40 -4.01 14.40
N THR A 178 -31.77 -2.98 15.15
CA THR A 178 -33.14 -2.48 15.29
C THR A 178 -33.57 -1.54 14.18
N ASP A 179 -32.63 -1.02 13.38
CA ASP A 179 -32.90 -0.14 12.25
C ASP A 179 -33.49 -0.95 11.08
N PRO A 180 -34.59 -0.50 10.44
CA PRO A 180 -35.11 -1.13 9.22
C PRO A 180 -34.06 -1.33 8.11
N LEU A 181 -33.15 -0.37 7.92
CA LEU A 181 -32.07 -0.45 6.93
C LEU A 181 -31.19 -1.68 7.14
N TYR A 182 -30.99 -2.10 8.39
CA TYR A 182 -30.19 -3.29 8.69
C TYR A 182 -30.75 -4.56 8.03
N LYS A 183 -32.08 -4.70 8.00
CA LYS A 183 -32.75 -5.84 7.34
C LYS A 183 -32.67 -5.71 5.82
N GLU A 184 -32.89 -4.50 5.29
CA GLU A 184 -32.83 -4.24 3.85
C GLU A 184 -31.45 -4.49 3.27
N MET A 185 -30.38 -4.02 3.92
CA MET A 185 -29.00 -4.29 3.52
C MET A 185 -28.70 -5.79 3.48
N LYS A 186 -29.15 -6.55 4.49
CA LYS A 186 -28.98 -8.00 4.49
C LYS A 186 -29.76 -8.68 3.37
N GLU A 187 -30.94 -8.17 3.03
CA GLU A 187 -31.74 -8.71 1.94
C GLU A 187 -31.07 -8.46 0.59
N ARG A 188 -30.65 -7.22 0.33
CA ARG A 188 -29.87 -6.86 -0.85
C ARG A 188 -28.61 -7.73 -0.99
N ALA A 189 -27.93 -8.04 0.11
CA ALA A 189 -26.76 -8.91 0.10
C ALA A 189 -27.06 -10.40 -0.20
N ARG A 190 -28.31 -10.86 -0.01
CA ARG A 190 -28.73 -12.25 -0.29
C ARG A 190 -29.35 -12.44 -1.67
N ASN A 191 -29.86 -11.38 -2.29
CA ASN A 191 -30.53 -11.42 -3.59
C ASN A 191 -29.54 -11.60 -4.73
N VAL A 192 -29.07 -12.83 -4.92
CA VAL A 192 -28.20 -13.22 -6.03
C VAL A 192 -28.94 -13.03 -7.35
N ASN A 193 -28.29 -12.39 -8.32
CA ASN A 193 -28.75 -12.34 -9.69
C ASN A 193 -27.67 -12.92 -10.61
N THR A 194 -27.82 -14.18 -11.02
CA THR A 194 -26.80 -14.85 -11.85
C THR A 194 -26.72 -14.30 -13.27
N ASP A 195 -27.74 -13.57 -13.72
CA ASP A 195 -27.79 -12.95 -15.04
C ASP A 195 -27.18 -11.54 -15.03
N ASP A 196 -26.87 -10.99 -13.85
CA ASP A 196 -26.18 -9.70 -13.73
C ASP A 196 -24.66 -9.91 -13.77
N PRO A 197 -23.95 -9.43 -14.81
CA PRO A 197 -22.50 -9.52 -14.87
C PRO A 197 -21.83 -8.88 -13.64
N HIS A 198 -22.47 -7.92 -12.97
CA HIS A 198 -21.99 -7.20 -11.79
C HIS A 198 -22.32 -7.87 -10.44
N ASP A 199 -22.87 -9.09 -10.38
CA ASP A 199 -23.21 -9.76 -9.11
C ASP A 199 -21.98 -9.94 -8.18
N TYR A 200 -20.76 -9.90 -8.72
CA TYR A 200 -19.55 -9.86 -7.92
C TYR A 200 -19.57 -8.70 -6.91
N VAL A 201 -20.14 -7.55 -7.25
CA VAL A 201 -20.26 -6.38 -6.36
C VAL A 201 -21.19 -6.67 -5.18
N ARG A 202 -22.32 -7.35 -5.43
CA ARG A 202 -23.21 -7.83 -4.36
C ARG A 202 -22.47 -8.79 -3.44
N GLU A 203 -21.64 -9.67 -3.99
CA GLU A 203 -20.86 -10.61 -3.20
C GLU A 203 -19.81 -9.90 -2.32
N LEU A 204 -19.10 -8.91 -2.86
CA LEU A 204 -18.22 -8.05 -2.07
C LEU A 204 -18.98 -7.33 -0.97
N PHE A 205 -20.14 -6.73 -1.27
CA PHE A 205 -20.98 -6.08 -0.27
C PHE A 205 -21.39 -7.05 0.84
N ARG A 206 -21.86 -8.26 0.47
CA ARG A 206 -22.19 -9.33 1.41
C ARG A 206 -21.01 -9.69 2.31
N HIS A 207 -19.79 -9.71 1.77
CA HIS A 207 -18.58 -9.92 2.56
C HIS A 207 -18.40 -8.81 3.60
N THR A 208 -18.55 -7.53 3.22
CA THR A 208 -18.42 -6.41 4.16
C THR A 208 -19.41 -6.48 5.33
N LEU A 209 -20.60 -7.06 5.13
CA LEU A 209 -21.62 -7.24 6.18
C LEU A 209 -21.29 -8.37 7.17
N LYS A 210 -20.43 -9.32 6.79
CA LYS A 210 -20.02 -10.43 7.68
C LYS A 210 -18.91 -10.03 8.64
N LEU A 211 -18.16 -8.99 8.31
CA LEU A 211 -17.11 -8.49 9.17
C LEU A 211 -17.73 -7.93 10.45
N ARG A 212 -17.12 -8.22 11.60
CA ARG A 212 -17.55 -7.69 12.90
C ARG A 212 -17.11 -6.23 13.05
N ARG A 213 -17.66 -5.37 12.20
CA ARG A 213 -17.44 -3.91 12.15
C ARG A 213 -18.81 -3.21 12.16
N PRO A 214 -18.91 -2.00 12.73
CA PRO A 214 -20.16 -1.23 12.70
C PRO A 214 -20.58 -0.89 11.27
N TRP A 215 -21.89 -0.82 11.04
CA TRP A 215 -22.48 -0.35 9.78
C TRP A 215 -22.92 1.09 9.95
N TRP A 216 -22.88 1.86 8.86
CA TRP A 216 -23.09 3.29 8.90
C TRP A 216 -24.03 3.75 7.79
N LYS A 217 -24.81 4.77 8.10
CA LYS A 217 -25.44 5.66 7.13
C LYS A 217 -24.55 6.89 7.03
N LEU A 218 -23.93 7.10 5.88
CA LEU A 218 -23.02 8.20 5.61
C LEU A 218 -23.71 9.23 4.72
N GLU A 219 -23.50 10.51 5.02
CA GLU A 219 -23.98 11.61 4.20
C GLU A 219 -22.87 12.15 3.29
N VAL A 220 -23.25 12.57 2.09
CA VAL A 220 -22.39 13.29 1.15
C VAL A 220 -23.07 14.61 0.83
N HIS A 221 -22.38 15.72 1.09
CA HIS A 221 -22.93 17.06 0.94
C HIS A 221 -22.46 17.65 -0.39
N GLU A 222 -23.32 17.61 -1.39
CA GLU A 222 -23.02 18.11 -2.73
C GLU A 222 -23.24 19.63 -2.78
N GLN A 223 -22.14 20.38 -2.90
CA GLN A 223 -22.19 21.82 -3.06
C GLN A 223 -22.66 22.18 -4.47
N ARG A 224 -23.77 22.91 -4.58
CA ARG A 224 -24.29 23.42 -5.85
C ARG A 224 -24.07 24.93 -5.95
N LYS A 225 -24.00 25.42 -7.18
CA LYS A 225 -23.93 26.85 -7.49
C LYS A 225 -25.10 27.24 -8.38
N ASP A 226 -25.61 28.45 -8.18
CA ASP A 226 -26.57 29.05 -9.11
C ASP A 226 -25.89 29.57 -10.39
N ASP A 227 -26.69 30.03 -11.35
CA ASP A 227 -26.19 30.58 -12.63
C ASP A 227 -25.28 31.80 -12.45
N THR A 228 -25.33 32.46 -11.28
CA THR A 228 -24.46 33.59 -10.93
C THR A 228 -23.17 33.16 -10.22
N GLY A 229 -22.98 31.85 -10.01
CA GLY A 229 -21.83 31.27 -9.33
C GLY A 229 -21.89 31.34 -7.80
N ARG A 230 -23.04 31.69 -7.21
CA ARG A 230 -23.23 31.72 -5.75
C ARG A 230 -23.53 30.33 -5.22
N ASP A 231 -22.97 30.02 -4.06
CA ASP A 231 -23.21 28.76 -3.36
C ASP A 231 -24.67 28.67 -2.89
N LEU A 232 -25.32 27.57 -3.26
CA LEU A 232 -26.65 27.19 -2.77
C LEU A 232 -26.52 26.29 -1.54
N GLU A 233 -27.63 26.05 -0.85
CA GLU A 233 -27.66 25.03 0.20
C GLU A 233 -27.22 23.66 -0.34
N PRO A 234 -26.30 22.96 0.33
CA PRO A 234 -25.82 21.67 -0.13
C PRO A 234 -26.95 20.64 -0.24
N VAL A 235 -26.92 19.84 -1.30
CA VAL A 235 -27.81 18.69 -1.42
C VAL A 235 -27.21 17.50 -0.68
N ILE A 236 -27.96 16.94 0.25
CA ILE A 236 -27.49 15.85 1.10
C ILE A 236 -27.91 14.51 0.51
N HIS A 237 -26.94 13.74 0.03
CA HIS A 237 -27.12 12.36 -0.40
C HIS A 237 -26.79 11.40 0.74
N LYS A 238 -27.52 10.29 0.88
CA LYS A 238 -27.35 9.34 1.99
C LYS A 238 -27.05 7.94 1.46
N PHE A 239 -26.11 7.26 2.11
CA PHE A 239 -25.65 5.94 1.70
C PHE A 239 -25.53 4.99 2.89
N ALA A 240 -26.04 3.77 2.74
CA ALA A 240 -25.89 2.69 3.72
C ALA A 240 -24.68 1.83 3.37
N VAL A 241 -23.77 1.65 4.33
CA VAL A 241 -22.50 0.94 4.16
C VAL A 241 -22.24 -0.08 5.27
N GLY A 242 -21.60 -1.18 4.89
CA GLY A 242 -21.07 -2.17 5.82
C GLY A 242 -19.72 -1.76 6.40
N ALA A 243 -18.86 -2.75 6.66
CA ALA A 243 -17.45 -2.49 6.91
C ALA A 243 -16.78 -1.83 5.68
N PRO A 244 -15.73 -1.01 5.87
CA PRO A 244 -14.89 -0.60 4.74
C PRO A 244 -14.40 -1.83 3.96
N TYR A 245 -14.56 -1.80 2.64
CA TYR A 245 -13.94 -2.78 1.73
C TYR A 245 -12.43 -2.53 1.62
N PHE A 246 -12.05 -1.25 1.63
CA PHE A 246 -10.66 -0.80 1.66
C PHE A 246 -10.46 0.20 2.81
N GLN A 247 -9.30 0.15 3.45
CA GLN A 247 -8.90 1.13 4.46
C GLN A 247 -7.40 1.34 4.47
N ALA A 248 -6.96 2.59 4.28
CA ALA A 248 -5.56 2.95 4.38
C ALA A 248 -5.09 2.94 5.85
N PRO A 249 -3.89 2.43 6.15
CA PRO A 249 -3.35 2.42 7.50
C PRO A 249 -2.83 3.80 7.93
N GLY A 250 -2.60 3.96 9.23
CA GLY A 250 -2.02 5.14 9.86
C GLY A 250 -3.03 6.05 10.56
N VAL A 251 -2.51 7.08 11.25
CA VAL A 251 -3.31 8.01 12.08
C VAL A 251 -3.40 9.39 11.41
N ALA A 252 -2.26 9.94 10.98
CA ALA A 252 -2.18 11.21 10.29
C ALA A 252 -2.15 11.03 8.77
N GLY A 253 -2.68 12.00 8.03
CA GLY A 253 -2.81 11.99 6.58
C GLY A 253 -4.23 11.67 6.13
N ARG A 254 -4.35 11.05 4.95
CA ARG A 254 -5.63 10.93 4.24
C ARG A 254 -6.67 10.03 4.89
N PHE A 255 -6.24 9.04 5.67
CA PHE A 255 -7.11 8.06 6.32
C PHE A 255 -8.25 7.55 5.42
N THR A 256 -7.91 7.18 4.18
CA THR A 256 -8.89 6.84 3.15
C THR A 256 -9.62 5.54 3.48
N ARG A 257 -10.94 5.55 3.36
CA ARG A 257 -11.83 4.39 3.50
C ARG A 257 -12.68 4.26 2.24
N GLY A 258 -12.72 3.05 1.69
CA GLY A 258 -13.54 2.70 0.54
C GLY A 258 -14.68 1.79 0.96
N TYR A 259 -15.91 2.14 0.61
CA TYR A 259 -17.11 1.40 0.96
C TYR A 259 -17.86 0.96 -0.29
N ILE A 260 -18.42 -0.24 -0.24
CA ILE A 260 -19.50 -0.62 -1.15
C ILE A 260 -20.79 -0.16 -0.50
N ALA A 261 -21.52 0.68 -1.22
CA ALA A 261 -22.59 1.49 -0.67
C ALA A 261 -23.91 1.26 -1.44
N LEU A 262 -25.01 1.41 -0.73
CA LEU A 262 -26.36 1.46 -1.30
C LEU A 262 -26.95 2.85 -1.06
N PRO A 263 -27.45 3.54 -2.10
CA PRO A 263 -28.19 4.78 -1.95
C PRO A 263 -29.41 4.59 -1.05
N VAL A 264 -29.61 5.54 -0.12
CA VAL A 264 -30.78 5.60 0.77
C VAL A 264 -31.71 6.69 0.26
N ASN A 265 -32.97 6.33 0.00
CA ASN A 265 -33.98 7.26 -0.49
C ASN A 265 -34.50 8.21 0.61
N ASP A 266 -35.33 9.18 0.22
CA ASP A 266 -35.88 10.19 1.14
C ASP A 266 -36.76 9.59 2.25
N GLN A 267 -37.34 8.42 2.03
CA GLN A 267 -38.12 7.69 3.04
C GLN A 267 -37.22 6.92 4.02
N GLY A 268 -35.90 6.96 3.84
CA GLY A 268 -34.92 6.31 4.71
C GLY A 268 -34.72 4.82 4.45
N GLY A 269 -35.18 4.30 3.30
CA GLY A 269 -34.98 2.91 2.87
C GLY A 269 -34.13 2.80 1.60
N ILE A 270 -34.01 1.59 1.07
CA ILE A 270 -33.26 1.28 -0.16
C ILE A 270 -34.26 0.94 -1.27
N SER A 271 -34.25 1.73 -2.34
CA SER A 271 -35.12 1.48 -3.50
C SER A 271 -34.77 0.15 -4.19
N LYS A 272 -35.76 -0.47 -4.85
CA LYS A 272 -35.59 -1.79 -5.48
C LYS A 272 -34.61 -1.76 -6.66
N ASP A 273 -34.62 -0.65 -7.39
CA ASP A 273 -33.78 -0.33 -8.55
C ASP A 273 -32.43 0.29 -8.18
N ALA A 274 -32.19 0.62 -6.91
CA ALA A 274 -30.92 1.19 -6.47
C ALA A 274 -29.78 0.22 -6.76
N THR A 275 -28.73 0.67 -7.44
CA THR A 275 -27.53 -0.12 -7.70
C THR A 275 -26.48 0.09 -6.60
N PHE A 276 -25.51 -0.84 -6.50
CA PHE A 276 -24.35 -0.64 -5.64
C PHE A 276 -23.43 0.42 -6.26
N VAL A 277 -22.81 1.23 -5.40
CA VAL A 277 -21.83 2.27 -5.78
C VAL A 277 -20.61 2.18 -4.88
N PHE A 278 -19.50 2.79 -5.29
CA PHE A 278 -18.31 2.92 -4.45
C PHE A 278 -18.28 4.30 -3.79
N LEU A 279 -18.21 4.33 -2.46
CA LEU A 279 -18.07 5.56 -1.67
C LEU A 279 -16.66 5.62 -1.07
N LYS A 280 -15.89 6.64 -1.47
CA LYS A 280 -14.59 6.96 -0.89
C LYS A 280 -14.77 8.08 0.14
N ASP A 281 -14.27 7.85 1.33
CA ASP A 281 -14.27 8.74 2.48
C ASP A 281 -12.82 9.03 2.86
N ALA A 282 -12.42 10.31 2.88
CA ALA A 282 -11.02 10.69 3.05
C ALA A 282 -10.86 12.07 3.68
N TRP A 283 -9.72 12.27 4.34
CA TRP A 283 -9.23 13.55 4.80
C TRP A 283 -8.27 14.13 3.75
N ARG A 284 -8.82 14.84 2.76
CA ARG A 284 -7.99 15.41 1.69
C ARG A 284 -7.15 16.57 2.23
N VAL A 285 -5.98 16.80 1.62
CA VAL A 285 -5.18 17.99 1.95
C VAL A 285 -5.96 19.23 1.51
N ASP A 286 -6.18 20.14 2.44
CA ASP A 286 -6.89 21.38 2.16
C ASP A 286 -5.92 22.46 1.70
N HIS A 287 -5.79 22.58 0.39
CA HIS A 287 -4.89 23.55 -0.24
C HIS A 287 -5.55 24.10 -1.52
N PRO A 288 -5.56 25.43 -1.75
CA PRO A 288 -6.22 26.05 -2.91
C PRO A 288 -5.74 25.52 -4.27
N GLY A 289 -4.48 25.08 -4.34
CA GLY A 289 -3.89 24.49 -5.55
C GLY A 289 -4.14 22.98 -5.75
N ILE A 290 -4.99 22.36 -4.94
CA ILE A 290 -5.40 20.95 -5.09
C ILE A 290 -6.90 20.94 -5.39
N GLU A 291 -7.26 20.48 -6.59
CA GLU A 291 -8.66 20.33 -6.99
C GLU A 291 -9.29 19.12 -6.26
N GLN A 292 -10.59 19.20 -5.99
CA GLN A 292 -11.33 18.06 -5.46
C GLN A 292 -11.41 16.97 -6.54
N GLU A 293 -11.15 15.72 -6.15
CA GLU A 293 -11.19 14.57 -7.06
C GLU A 293 -12.51 14.48 -7.85
N GLY A 294 -13.64 14.75 -7.18
CA GLY A 294 -14.95 14.71 -7.83
C GLY A 294 -15.13 15.82 -8.87
N ALA A 295 -14.53 16.99 -8.68
CA ALA A 295 -14.54 18.04 -9.70
C ALA A 295 -13.72 17.63 -10.92
N THR A 296 -12.57 16.98 -10.73
CA THR A 296 -11.79 16.40 -11.81
C THR A 296 -12.58 15.31 -12.54
N LEU A 297 -13.19 14.37 -11.82
CA LEU A 297 -14.01 13.31 -12.43
C LEU A 297 -15.20 13.89 -13.20
N GLN A 298 -15.88 14.90 -12.65
CA GLN A 298 -16.96 15.60 -13.35
C GLN A 298 -16.48 16.17 -14.69
N PHE A 299 -15.32 16.83 -14.70
CA PHE A 299 -14.71 17.36 -15.92
C PHE A 299 -14.38 16.25 -16.94
N LEU A 300 -13.76 15.15 -16.50
CA LEU A 300 -13.40 14.02 -17.37
C LEU A 300 -14.64 13.32 -17.93
N ASN A 301 -15.68 13.09 -17.11
CA ASN A 301 -16.94 12.49 -17.54
C ASN A 301 -17.67 13.38 -18.56
N GLN A 302 -17.69 14.72 -18.37
CA GLN A 302 -18.26 15.66 -19.34
C GLN A 302 -17.51 15.63 -20.68
N ARG A 303 -16.20 15.38 -20.66
CA ARG A 303 -15.37 15.17 -21.86
C ARG A 303 -15.44 13.75 -22.41
N LYS A 304 -16.23 12.87 -21.80
CA LYS A 304 -16.41 11.47 -22.20
C LYS A 304 -15.08 10.71 -22.26
N VAL A 305 -14.17 11.02 -21.35
CA VAL A 305 -12.94 10.24 -21.18
C VAL A 305 -13.32 8.80 -20.79
N PRO A 306 -12.86 7.77 -21.51
CA PRO A 306 -13.20 6.39 -21.22
C PRO A 306 -12.39 5.84 -20.04
N TYR A 307 -12.87 4.75 -19.43
CA TYR A 307 -12.15 3.98 -18.39
C TYR A 307 -11.73 4.81 -17.16
N VAL A 308 -12.49 5.86 -16.84
CA VAL A 308 -12.41 6.61 -15.58
C VAL A 308 -13.72 6.45 -14.82
N PRO A 309 -13.72 6.56 -13.48
CA PRO A 309 -14.94 6.44 -12.70
C PRO A 309 -16.02 7.44 -13.13
N THR A 310 -17.26 6.99 -13.16
CA THR A 310 -18.44 7.83 -13.37
C THR A 310 -18.84 8.44 -12.04
N LEU A 311 -18.74 9.76 -11.93
CA LEU A 311 -19.11 10.50 -10.73
C LEU A 311 -20.63 10.42 -10.48
N VAL A 312 -21.01 10.11 -9.24
CA VAL A 312 -22.40 10.18 -8.75
C VAL A 312 -22.61 11.48 -7.97
N CYS A 313 -21.82 11.71 -6.93
CA CYS A 313 -21.86 12.93 -6.12
C CYS A 313 -20.57 13.07 -5.29
N HIS A 314 -20.23 14.29 -4.86
CA HIS A 314 -19.09 14.52 -3.98
C HIS A 314 -19.20 15.83 -3.21
N GLY A 315 -18.38 16.00 -2.18
CA GLY A 315 -18.18 17.29 -1.53
C GLY A 315 -17.43 17.24 -0.22
N ASP A 316 -16.99 18.42 0.23
CA ASP A 316 -16.42 18.63 1.56
C ASP A 316 -17.54 18.70 2.60
N LEU A 317 -17.31 18.12 3.78
CA LEU A 317 -18.32 18.02 4.85
C LEU A 317 -18.26 19.18 5.86
N GLY A 318 -17.48 20.23 5.56
CA GLY A 318 -17.25 21.37 6.45
C GLY A 318 -16.42 21.06 7.71
N GLN A 319 -15.76 19.90 7.75
CA GLN A 319 -14.95 19.45 8.89
C GLN A 319 -13.47 19.56 8.55
N VAL A 320 -12.69 20.26 9.39
CA VAL A 320 -11.28 20.57 9.13
C VAL A 320 -10.44 20.27 10.37
N THR A 321 -9.24 19.72 10.18
CA THR A 321 -8.29 19.46 11.28
C THR A 321 -7.87 20.76 11.97
N GLN A 322 -7.44 20.68 13.23
CA GLN A 322 -7.08 21.86 14.02
C GLN A 322 -5.64 21.85 14.53
N SER A 323 -4.96 20.70 14.52
CA SER A 323 -3.59 20.57 15.05
C SER A 323 -2.61 21.59 14.46
N GLN A 324 -2.70 21.89 13.15
CA GLN A 324 -1.82 22.85 12.50
C GLN A 324 -2.03 24.30 12.99
N LYS A 325 -3.26 24.67 13.36
CA LYS A 325 -3.58 26.00 13.92
C LYS A 325 -2.95 26.15 15.30
N HIS A 326 -3.15 25.16 16.18
CA HIS A 326 -2.57 25.18 17.52
C HIS A 326 -1.05 25.10 17.51
N TRP A 327 -0.46 24.35 16.57
CA TRP A 327 0.99 24.32 16.40
C TRP A 327 1.53 25.72 16.08
N LYS A 328 0.87 26.47 15.19
CA LYS A 328 1.28 27.85 14.84
C LYS A 328 1.12 28.81 16.02
N GLU A 329 0.09 28.64 16.85
CA GLU A 329 -0.12 29.42 18.08
C GLU A 329 1.00 29.18 19.11
N LEU A 330 1.51 27.95 19.21
CA LEU A 330 2.60 27.58 20.12
C LEU A 330 4.00 27.91 19.59
N HIS A 331 4.15 28.00 18.26
CA HIS A 331 5.40 28.29 17.56
C HIS A 331 5.26 29.52 16.65
N PRO A 332 4.92 30.71 17.20
CA PRO A 332 4.69 31.91 16.40
C PRO A 332 5.91 32.34 15.60
N GLU A 333 7.12 32.00 16.07
CA GLU A 333 8.40 32.30 15.44
C GLU A 333 8.71 31.46 14.20
N VAL A 334 8.09 30.29 14.05
CA VAL A 334 8.38 29.40 12.91
C VAL A 334 7.44 29.72 11.76
N GLU A 335 7.97 30.26 10.68
CA GLU A 335 7.19 30.69 9.51
C GLU A 335 6.45 29.51 8.86
N LYS A 336 7.15 28.42 8.57
CA LYS A 336 6.63 27.22 7.90
C LYS A 336 6.06 26.22 8.90
N VAL A 337 4.75 26.01 8.86
CA VAL A 337 4.06 24.97 9.65
C VAL A 337 4.35 23.59 9.04
N PRO A 338 4.87 22.62 9.82
CA PRO A 338 5.19 21.29 9.32
C PRO A 338 3.95 20.39 9.14
N LEU A 339 2.84 20.73 9.79
CA LEU A 339 1.58 20.00 9.74
C LEU A 339 0.71 20.48 8.57
N LYS A 340 0.04 19.54 7.89
CA LYS A 340 -0.89 19.84 6.80
C LYS A 340 -2.31 20.00 7.33
N THR A 341 -3.05 20.98 6.83
CA THR A 341 -4.50 21.07 7.02
C THR A 341 -5.17 19.98 6.20
N HIS A 342 -6.13 19.27 6.79
CA HIS A 342 -6.97 18.32 6.05
C HIS A 342 -8.45 18.64 6.25
N SER A 343 -9.21 18.49 5.18
CA SER A 343 -10.67 18.64 5.16
C SER A 343 -11.32 17.28 4.88
N HIS A 344 -12.38 16.97 5.62
CA HIS A 344 -13.12 15.73 5.45
C HIS A 344 -13.98 15.80 4.19
N TYR A 345 -13.80 14.83 3.32
CA TYR A 345 -14.32 14.81 1.96
C TYR A 345 -14.86 13.42 1.61
N ARG A 346 -15.98 13.39 0.87
CA ARG A 346 -16.53 12.15 0.33
C ARG A 346 -16.79 12.29 -1.17
N VAL A 347 -16.51 11.22 -1.91
CA VAL A 347 -16.84 11.08 -3.33
C VAL A 347 -17.46 9.71 -3.57
N VAL A 348 -18.49 9.69 -4.41
CA VAL A 348 -19.24 8.48 -4.79
C VAL A 348 -19.15 8.31 -6.30
N VAL A 349 -18.80 7.11 -6.74
CA VAL A 349 -18.69 6.74 -8.15
C VAL A 349 -19.51 5.48 -8.45
N LYS A 350 -19.97 5.33 -9.70
CA LYS A 350 -20.85 4.22 -10.12
C LYS A 350 -20.12 2.88 -10.01
N GLU A 351 -18.89 2.81 -10.50
CA GLU A 351 -18.15 1.58 -10.68
C GLU A 351 -17.54 1.08 -9.36
N VAL A 352 -17.68 -0.21 -9.08
CA VAL A 352 -17.00 -0.88 -7.97
C VAL A 352 -15.92 -1.80 -8.56
N GLY A 353 -14.70 -1.31 -8.65
CA GLY A 353 -13.57 -2.06 -9.21
C GLY A 353 -12.98 -3.09 -8.23
N LEU A 354 -12.37 -4.12 -8.79
CA LEU A 354 -11.48 -5.05 -8.10
C LEU A 354 -10.01 -4.63 -8.29
N PRO A 355 -9.12 -4.92 -7.33
CA PRO A 355 -7.70 -4.74 -7.52
C PRO A 355 -7.19 -5.52 -8.74
N LEU A 356 -6.17 -4.99 -9.42
CA LEU A 356 -5.57 -5.66 -10.59
C LEU A 356 -4.95 -7.03 -10.26
N THR A 357 -4.80 -7.41 -8.98
CA THR A 357 -4.44 -8.79 -8.57
C THR A 357 -5.52 -9.82 -8.90
N GLU A 358 -6.76 -9.40 -9.16
CA GLU A 358 -7.91 -10.28 -9.37
C GLU A 358 -8.12 -10.69 -10.85
N PHE A 359 -7.25 -10.28 -11.79
CA PHE A 359 -7.30 -10.79 -13.19
C PHE A 359 -7.33 -12.32 -13.19
N LEU A 360 -8.10 -12.97 -14.05
CA LEU A 360 -8.53 -14.34 -13.74
C LEU A 360 -7.57 -15.38 -14.28
N GLU A 361 -7.31 -15.36 -15.58
CA GLU A 361 -6.73 -16.53 -16.24
C GLU A 361 -5.46 -16.19 -17.03
N SER A 362 -5.49 -15.11 -17.84
CA SER A 362 -4.40 -14.81 -18.76
C SER A 362 -3.68 -13.50 -18.47
N SER A 363 -2.36 -13.45 -18.68
CA SER A 363 -1.57 -12.21 -18.72
C SER A 363 -2.03 -11.25 -19.82
N SER A 364 -2.78 -11.73 -20.82
CA SER A 364 -3.46 -10.89 -21.80
C SER A 364 -4.52 -9.98 -21.14
N GLU A 365 -5.24 -10.44 -20.12
CA GLU A 365 -6.21 -9.64 -19.36
C GLU A 365 -5.50 -8.53 -18.58
N LEU A 366 -4.36 -8.83 -17.97
CA LEU A 366 -3.51 -7.83 -17.31
C LEU A 366 -3.09 -6.74 -18.31
N CYS A 367 -2.62 -7.15 -19.48
CA CYS A 367 -2.20 -6.21 -20.53
C CYS A 367 -3.39 -5.40 -21.07
N TYR A 368 -4.57 -6.01 -21.21
CA TYR A 368 -5.79 -5.34 -21.65
C TYR A 368 -6.28 -4.30 -20.64
N ALA A 369 -6.26 -4.62 -19.34
CA ALA A 369 -6.58 -3.67 -18.28
C ALA A 369 -5.61 -2.47 -18.28
N LEU A 370 -4.30 -2.71 -18.45
CA LEU A 370 -3.32 -1.63 -18.61
C LEU A 370 -3.61 -0.80 -19.87
N TYR A 371 -3.89 -1.44 -21.01
CA TYR A 371 -4.24 -0.75 -22.25
C TYR A 371 -5.44 0.19 -22.06
N CYS A 372 -6.49 -0.27 -21.38
CA CYS A 372 -7.65 0.56 -21.05
C CYS A 372 -7.25 1.78 -20.19
N CYS A 373 -6.41 1.59 -19.17
CA CYS A 373 -5.94 2.67 -18.32
C CYS A 373 -5.01 3.66 -19.05
N ILE A 374 -4.16 3.18 -19.96
CA ILE A 374 -3.32 4.03 -20.83
C ILE A 374 -4.22 4.87 -21.75
N LYS A 375 -5.28 4.27 -22.30
CA LYS A 375 -6.27 4.97 -23.13
C LYS A 375 -7.08 6.01 -22.33
N ALA A 376 -7.41 5.71 -21.07
CA ALA A 376 -7.99 6.66 -20.13
C ALA A 376 -7.07 7.87 -19.93
N HIS A 377 -5.79 7.60 -19.63
CA HIS A 377 -4.79 8.63 -19.43
C HIS A 377 -4.56 9.45 -20.71
N ALA A 378 -4.51 8.83 -21.89
CA ALA A 378 -4.36 9.52 -23.17
C ALA A 378 -5.48 10.53 -23.40
N ALA A 379 -6.73 10.09 -23.28
CA ALA A 379 -7.90 10.96 -23.45
C ALA A 379 -8.00 12.06 -22.36
N ALA A 380 -7.58 11.76 -21.13
CA ALA A 380 -7.48 12.77 -20.07
C ALA A 380 -6.39 13.81 -20.38
N PHE A 381 -5.23 13.37 -20.90
CA PHE A 381 -4.13 14.23 -21.29
C PHE A 381 -4.52 15.15 -22.44
N ASP A 382 -5.22 14.64 -23.45
CA ASP A 382 -5.81 15.44 -24.54
C ASP A 382 -6.84 16.45 -24.03
N ALA A 383 -7.57 16.12 -22.95
CA ALA A 383 -8.44 17.05 -22.24
C ALA A 383 -7.68 18.06 -21.36
N GLY A 384 -6.35 17.97 -21.29
CA GLY A 384 -5.47 18.86 -20.55
C GLY A 384 -5.22 18.44 -19.10
N ILE A 385 -5.39 17.16 -18.74
CA ILE A 385 -5.19 16.63 -17.39
C ILE A 385 -4.12 15.52 -17.38
N ILE A 386 -3.15 15.63 -16.48
CA ILE A 386 -2.16 14.57 -16.20
C ILE A 386 -2.43 13.96 -14.81
N HIS A 387 -2.31 12.63 -14.67
CA HIS A 387 -2.73 11.91 -13.46
C HIS A 387 -1.74 12.06 -12.29
N ARG A 388 -0.42 11.88 -12.54
CA ARG A 388 0.69 12.05 -11.58
C ARG A 388 0.77 11.03 -10.44
N ASP A 389 0.02 9.94 -10.52
CA ASP A 389 0.07 8.85 -9.52
C ASP A 389 -0.35 7.51 -10.14
N ILE A 390 0.17 7.20 -11.33
CA ILE A 390 0.01 5.87 -11.92
C ILE A 390 0.70 4.85 -11.02
N SER A 391 -0.10 3.94 -10.46
CA SER A 391 0.37 2.96 -9.48
C SER A 391 -0.53 1.73 -9.49
N ALA A 392 -0.01 0.60 -8.98
CA ALA A 392 -0.75 -0.65 -8.92
C ALA A 392 -2.10 -0.54 -8.18
N GLY A 393 -2.18 0.31 -7.15
CA GLY A 393 -3.42 0.51 -6.37
C GLY A 393 -4.49 1.36 -7.07
N ASN A 394 -4.09 2.08 -8.13
CA ASN A 394 -4.96 3.02 -8.85
C ASN A 394 -5.46 2.46 -10.18
N LEU A 395 -4.93 1.31 -10.61
CA LEU A 395 -5.44 0.55 -11.75
C LEU A 395 -6.32 -0.59 -11.22
N LEU A 396 -7.60 -0.54 -11.53
CA LEU A 396 -8.59 -1.54 -11.13
C LEU A 396 -9.12 -2.28 -12.36
N ILE A 397 -9.79 -3.41 -12.13
CA ILE A 397 -10.61 -4.08 -13.14
C ILE A 397 -12.08 -4.03 -12.74
N TYR A 398 -12.96 -3.88 -13.71
CA TYR A 398 -14.41 -3.95 -13.50
C TYR A 398 -15.06 -4.54 -14.74
N LYS A 399 -16.34 -4.90 -14.61
CA LYS A 399 -17.14 -5.28 -15.78
C LYS A 399 -17.83 -4.05 -16.34
N ASP A 400 -17.74 -3.86 -17.65
CA ASP A 400 -18.46 -2.81 -18.36
C ASP A 400 -19.96 -3.15 -18.50
N ASP A 401 -20.70 -2.27 -19.18
CA ASP A 401 -22.14 -2.44 -19.39
C ASP A 401 -22.44 -3.66 -20.28
N GLU A 402 -21.48 -4.12 -21.08
CA GLU A 402 -21.51 -5.37 -21.86
C GLU A 402 -21.17 -6.62 -21.03
N GLY A 403 -20.61 -6.45 -19.83
CA GLY A 403 -20.25 -7.52 -18.90
C GLY A 403 -18.83 -8.05 -19.05
N GLU A 404 -17.99 -7.38 -19.85
CA GLU A 404 -16.62 -7.74 -20.15
C GLU A 404 -15.64 -7.11 -19.15
N TRP A 405 -14.58 -7.85 -18.80
CA TRP A 405 -13.55 -7.34 -17.89
C TRP A 405 -12.68 -6.28 -18.58
N THR A 406 -12.66 -5.09 -18.02
CA THR A 406 -11.90 -3.95 -18.53
C THR A 406 -11.15 -3.22 -17.42
N GLY A 407 -10.19 -2.37 -17.82
CA GLY A 407 -9.41 -1.56 -16.88
C GLY A 407 -10.15 -0.28 -16.46
N LEU A 408 -9.89 0.19 -15.24
CA LEU A 408 -10.39 1.45 -14.68
C LEU A 408 -9.24 2.22 -14.02
N LEU A 409 -8.95 3.42 -14.51
CA LEU A 409 -7.96 4.31 -13.90
C LEU A 409 -8.62 5.21 -12.85
N ASN A 410 -8.32 4.94 -11.58
CA ASN A 410 -8.92 5.58 -10.41
C ASN A 410 -7.93 6.51 -9.68
N ASP A 411 -8.42 7.27 -8.69
CA ASP A 411 -7.66 8.14 -7.79
C ASP A 411 -7.04 9.38 -8.45
N TRP A 412 -7.92 10.21 -9.01
CA TRP A 412 -7.55 11.46 -9.69
C TRP A 412 -7.25 12.63 -8.74
N GLU A 413 -7.12 12.38 -7.43
CA GLU A 413 -6.89 13.43 -6.42
C GLU A 413 -5.55 14.16 -6.58
N LEU A 414 -4.55 13.47 -7.16
CA LEU A 414 -3.23 14.01 -7.44
C LEU A 414 -3.10 14.53 -8.87
N SER A 415 -4.16 14.54 -9.66
CA SER A 415 -4.11 15.05 -11.03
C SER A 415 -3.78 16.56 -11.08
N LYS A 416 -3.38 17.03 -12.26
CA LYS A 416 -3.23 18.46 -12.53
C LYS A 416 -3.55 18.80 -13.97
N LYS A 417 -3.95 20.05 -14.18
CA LYS A 417 -4.00 20.64 -15.52
C LYS A 417 -2.60 20.76 -16.10
N VAL A 418 -2.43 20.38 -17.36
CA VAL A 418 -1.18 20.54 -18.12
C VAL A 418 -1.05 22.04 -18.46
N ASP A 419 -0.13 22.74 -17.78
CA ASP A 419 0.00 24.20 -17.72
C ASP A 419 -0.41 25.02 -18.97
N ASN A 420 -1.16 26.11 -18.74
CA ASN A 420 -0.89 27.42 -19.34
C ASN A 420 -0.40 28.36 -18.21
N GLU A 421 0.92 28.62 -18.19
CA GLU A 421 1.60 29.72 -17.47
C GLU A 421 1.28 29.97 -15.97
N SER A 422 1.72 29.09 -15.06
CA SER A 422 1.96 29.52 -13.67
C SER A 422 3.34 29.08 -13.17
N PRO A 423 4.31 30.01 -13.05
CA PRO A 423 5.61 29.79 -12.39
C PRO A 423 5.50 29.61 -10.87
N GLU A 424 4.32 29.84 -10.30
CA GLU A 424 4.11 29.88 -8.86
C GLU A 424 3.82 28.49 -8.28
N GLY A 425 4.73 28.04 -7.42
CA GLY A 425 4.48 26.92 -6.52
C GLY A 425 4.83 25.55 -7.08
N ARG A 426 6.11 25.33 -7.44
CA ARG A 426 6.68 23.97 -7.45
C ARG A 426 6.42 23.37 -6.07
N GLN A 427 5.42 22.50 -5.99
CA GLN A 427 5.28 21.47 -4.96
C GLN A 427 6.66 20.92 -4.56
N PRO A 428 7.32 21.27 -3.43
CA PRO A 428 8.59 20.63 -3.07
C PRO A 428 8.40 19.14 -2.72
N ASP A 429 7.15 18.71 -2.57
CA ASP A 429 6.78 17.37 -2.19
C ASP A 429 6.75 16.48 -3.44
N ARG A 430 7.66 15.51 -3.50
CA ARG A 430 7.62 14.40 -4.46
C ARG A 430 6.26 13.71 -4.38
N THR A 431 5.36 14.00 -5.33
CA THR A 431 4.03 13.40 -5.43
C THR A 431 4.08 12.12 -6.25
N GLY A 432 3.43 11.06 -5.77
CA GLY A 432 3.35 9.77 -6.44
C GLY A 432 3.82 8.60 -5.58
N THR A 433 3.49 7.39 -6.00
CA THR A 433 3.87 6.15 -5.32
C THR A 433 5.29 5.70 -5.71
N TRP A 434 6.24 5.76 -4.75
CA TRP A 434 7.69 5.53 -4.96
C TRP A 434 8.03 4.37 -5.89
N GLN A 435 7.40 3.22 -5.69
CA GLN A 435 7.66 2.00 -6.45
C GLN A 435 7.43 2.18 -7.95
N TYR A 436 6.50 3.03 -8.36
CA TYR A 436 6.09 3.19 -9.76
C TYR A 436 6.61 4.50 -10.37
N MET A 437 7.11 5.44 -9.57
CA MET A 437 7.69 6.68 -10.09
C MET A 437 8.87 6.40 -11.01
N SER A 438 8.99 7.25 -12.05
CA SER A 438 10.10 7.25 -12.99
C SER A 438 11.45 7.48 -12.29
N ALA A 439 12.54 7.01 -12.89
CA ALA A 439 13.86 7.27 -12.33
C ALA A 439 14.20 8.79 -12.32
N HIS A 440 13.63 9.60 -13.22
CA HIS A 440 13.79 11.06 -13.21
C HIS A 440 13.12 11.71 -12.00
N ALA A 441 11.82 11.42 -11.79
CA ALA A 441 11.06 11.93 -10.67
C ALA A 441 11.62 11.47 -9.31
N LEU A 442 12.20 10.26 -9.25
CA LEU A 442 12.91 9.76 -8.07
C LEU A 442 14.27 10.43 -7.83
N ASN A 443 14.93 10.94 -8.87
CA ASN A 443 16.25 11.56 -8.75
C ASN A 443 16.20 13.06 -8.46
N ASP A 444 15.11 13.74 -8.84
CA ASP A 444 14.88 15.16 -8.56
C ASP A 444 13.50 15.38 -7.92
N PRO A 445 13.42 15.73 -6.62
CA PRO A 445 12.15 16.06 -5.95
C PRO A 445 11.36 17.20 -6.60
N TYR A 446 12.01 18.05 -7.40
CA TYR A 446 11.39 19.20 -8.09
C TYR A 446 11.07 18.92 -9.55
N HIS A 447 11.31 17.69 -10.03
CA HIS A 447 11.01 17.29 -11.40
C HIS A 447 9.52 17.46 -11.69
N ARG A 448 9.22 18.09 -12.83
CA ARG A 448 7.85 18.19 -13.31
C ARG A 448 7.51 16.87 -14.00
N ILE A 449 6.49 16.19 -13.49
CA ILE A 449 5.95 14.99 -14.13
C ILE A 449 5.45 15.34 -15.54
N VAL A 450 5.98 14.62 -16.53
CA VAL A 450 5.60 14.68 -17.95
C VAL A 450 5.07 13.33 -18.44
N ILE A 451 4.66 13.24 -19.71
CA ILE A 451 4.07 12.01 -20.27
C ILE A 451 5.06 10.85 -20.16
N GLU A 452 6.34 11.09 -20.47
CA GLU A 452 7.40 10.09 -20.42
C GLU A 452 7.49 9.43 -19.03
N ASP A 453 7.30 10.22 -17.96
CA ASP A 453 7.31 9.70 -16.60
C ASP A 453 6.10 8.80 -16.31
N GLU A 454 4.90 9.19 -16.76
CA GLU A 454 3.67 8.41 -16.55
C GLU A 454 3.68 7.11 -17.38
N LEU A 455 4.24 7.13 -18.59
CA LEU A 455 4.46 5.93 -19.40
C LEU A 455 5.46 4.97 -18.74
N GLU A 456 6.53 5.50 -18.14
CA GLU A 456 7.45 4.67 -17.32
C GLU A 456 6.73 4.09 -16.11
N SER A 457 5.81 4.83 -15.48
CA SER A 457 4.99 4.31 -14.39
C SER A 457 4.07 3.17 -14.83
N PHE A 458 3.42 3.25 -16.00
CA PHE A 458 2.65 2.12 -16.56
C PHE A 458 3.53 0.88 -16.80
N PHE A 459 4.74 1.07 -17.32
CA PHE A 459 5.72 -0.01 -17.47
C PHE A 459 6.06 -0.65 -16.11
N HIS A 460 6.31 0.15 -15.08
CA HIS A 460 6.61 -0.37 -13.74
C HIS A 460 5.43 -1.14 -13.16
N VAL A 461 4.18 -0.73 -13.42
CA VAL A 461 2.99 -1.51 -13.02
C VAL A 461 2.92 -2.84 -13.76
N LEU A 462 3.14 -2.86 -15.08
CA LEU A 462 3.19 -4.10 -15.86
C LEU A 462 4.22 -5.08 -15.29
N LEU A 463 5.46 -4.61 -15.12
CA LEU A 463 6.55 -5.41 -14.59
C LEU A 463 6.24 -5.94 -13.19
N TYR A 464 5.65 -5.10 -12.34
CA TYR A 464 5.31 -5.45 -10.97
C TYR A 464 4.34 -6.63 -10.89
N TYR A 465 3.28 -6.62 -11.69
CA TYR A 465 2.31 -7.71 -11.74
C TYR A 465 2.85 -8.93 -12.49
N ALA A 466 3.57 -8.72 -13.58
CA ALA A 466 4.16 -9.81 -14.35
C ALA A 466 5.13 -10.65 -13.50
N ILE A 467 6.00 -10.01 -12.71
CA ILE A 467 6.90 -10.71 -11.77
C ILE A 467 6.16 -11.45 -10.65
N ARG A 468 5.01 -10.96 -10.21
CA ARG A 468 4.25 -11.61 -9.15
C ARG A 468 3.52 -12.85 -9.63
N PHE A 469 3.02 -12.84 -10.87
CA PHE A 469 2.01 -13.81 -11.30
C PHE A 469 2.39 -14.60 -12.57
N VAL A 470 3.16 -14.04 -13.49
CA VAL A 470 3.45 -14.67 -14.80
C VAL A 470 4.70 -15.55 -14.71
N PRO A 471 4.76 -16.73 -15.36
CA PRO A 471 5.97 -17.55 -15.43
C PRO A 471 7.17 -16.78 -16.00
N HIS A 472 8.33 -16.91 -15.35
CA HIS A 472 9.54 -16.18 -15.72
C HIS A 472 10.80 -16.93 -15.26
N ASN A 473 11.96 -16.53 -15.76
CA ASN A 473 13.24 -17.18 -15.48
C ASN A 473 13.90 -16.86 -14.13
N LEU A 474 13.30 -16.00 -13.29
CA LEU A 474 13.67 -15.79 -11.88
C LEU A 474 13.15 -16.91 -10.98
N GLY A 475 13.99 -17.41 -10.06
CA GLY A 475 13.59 -18.30 -8.98
C GLY A 475 12.50 -17.68 -8.09
N ASP A 476 11.46 -18.45 -7.75
CA ASP A 476 10.35 -17.97 -6.91
C ASP A 476 10.85 -17.46 -5.54
N GLU A 477 11.94 -18.04 -5.00
CA GLU A 477 12.56 -17.59 -3.75
C GLU A 477 13.19 -16.19 -3.84
N ASP A 478 13.60 -15.78 -5.03
CA ASP A 478 14.29 -14.51 -5.28
C ASP A 478 13.32 -13.40 -5.71
N VAL A 479 12.06 -13.72 -6.05
CA VAL A 479 11.03 -12.72 -6.39
C VAL A 479 10.89 -11.67 -5.30
N GLY A 480 10.89 -12.08 -4.03
CA GLY A 480 10.82 -11.15 -2.91
C GLY A 480 12.01 -10.18 -2.85
N LEU A 481 13.22 -10.67 -3.11
CA LEU A 481 14.43 -9.86 -3.14
C LEU A 481 14.43 -8.92 -4.34
N PHE A 482 14.09 -9.42 -5.52
CA PHE A 482 13.95 -8.63 -6.75
C PHE A 482 12.96 -7.47 -6.56
N LEU A 483 11.76 -7.76 -6.02
CA LEU A 483 10.75 -6.73 -5.78
C LEU A 483 11.29 -5.63 -4.84
N HIS A 484 11.98 -6.02 -3.78
CA HIS A 484 12.59 -5.06 -2.86
C HIS A 484 13.72 -4.24 -3.52
N GLU A 485 14.65 -4.87 -4.23
CA GLU A 485 15.79 -4.18 -4.84
C GLU A 485 15.40 -3.27 -6.00
N TYR A 486 14.44 -3.71 -6.82
CA TYR A 486 13.97 -2.97 -7.99
C TYR A 486 12.98 -1.86 -7.61
N PHE A 487 11.93 -2.18 -6.84
CA PHE A 487 10.83 -1.24 -6.56
C PHE A 487 11.05 -0.43 -5.28
N ASP A 488 11.55 -1.05 -4.21
CA ASP A 488 11.75 -0.39 -2.91
C ASP A 488 13.18 0.16 -2.72
N GLY A 489 14.11 -0.19 -3.62
CA GLY A 489 15.50 0.23 -3.59
C GLY A 489 15.67 1.75 -3.67
N TYR A 490 16.62 2.28 -2.89
CA TYR A 490 16.93 3.71 -2.86
C TYR A 490 18.42 3.98 -2.63
N LEU A 491 18.86 5.16 -3.04
CA LEU A 491 20.17 5.71 -2.69
C LEU A 491 19.98 6.87 -1.70
N SER A 492 20.66 6.79 -0.54
CA SER A 492 20.65 7.87 0.45
C SER A 492 21.72 8.92 0.12
N THR A 493 21.32 10.18 0.02
CA THR A 493 22.22 11.31 -0.23
C THR A 493 21.96 12.44 0.76
N ASN A 494 22.87 13.41 0.88
CA ASN A 494 22.66 14.61 1.71
C ASN A 494 21.44 15.44 1.28
N ALA A 495 20.99 15.28 0.03
CA ALA A 495 19.81 15.93 -0.52
C ALA A 495 18.53 15.07 -0.41
N GLY A 496 18.57 13.96 0.34
CA GLY A 496 17.46 13.01 0.49
C GLY A 496 17.64 11.74 -0.33
N TYR A 497 16.53 11.03 -0.55
CA TYR A 497 16.50 9.71 -1.16
C TYR A 497 16.33 9.80 -2.69
N ARG A 498 17.12 9.01 -3.41
CA ARG A 498 17.13 8.92 -4.87
C ARG A 498 16.78 7.51 -5.36
N CYS A 499 16.54 7.39 -6.67
CA CYS A 499 16.23 6.13 -7.34
C CYS A 499 17.24 5.03 -6.97
N GLY A 500 16.76 3.80 -6.73
CA GLY A 500 17.58 2.61 -6.58
C GLY A 500 18.37 2.29 -7.86
N LEU A 501 19.50 1.59 -7.70
CA LEU A 501 20.40 1.25 -8.80
C LEU A 501 19.76 0.27 -9.80
N ALA A 502 19.02 -0.74 -9.34
CA ALA A 502 18.40 -1.73 -10.21
C ALA A 502 17.43 -1.10 -11.22
N LYS A 503 16.45 -0.31 -10.75
CA LYS A 503 15.53 0.44 -11.59
C LYS A 503 16.26 1.38 -12.55
N ARG A 504 17.20 2.19 -12.03
CA ARG A 504 17.96 3.13 -12.87
C ARG A 504 18.73 2.41 -13.97
N ASN A 505 19.42 1.32 -13.65
CA ASN A 505 20.20 0.56 -14.62
C ASN A 505 19.31 -0.09 -15.67
N ALA A 506 18.11 -0.56 -15.29
CA ALA A 506 17.16 -1.10 -16.26
C ALA A 506 16.76 -0.04 -17.29
N MET A 507 16.43 1.17 -16.85
CA MET A 507 16.06 2.27 -17.74
C MET A 507 17.23 2.74 -18.60
N VAL A 508 18.44 2.85 -18.03
CA VAL A 508 19.63 3.34 -18.76
C VAL A 508 20.17 2.32 -19.76
N ASN A 509 20.13 1.02 -19.42
CA ASN A 509 20.69 -0.03 -20.27
C ASN A 509 19.65 -0.62 -21.22
N GLY A 510 18.34 -0.41 -20.97
CA GLY A 510 17.25 -1.01 -21.72
C GLY A 510 17.11 -2.52 -21.46
N VAL A 511 17.57 -3.01 -20.31
CA VAL A 511 17.59 -4.43 -19.96
C VAL A 511 17.47 -4.60 -18.45
N ILE A 512 16.62 -5.53 -18.01
CA ILE A 512 16.54 -5.94 -16.60
C ILE A 512 17.50 -7.12 -16.37
N ASP A 513 18.62 -6.84 -15.71
CA ASP A 513 19.64 -7.83 -15.35
C ASP A 513 19.16 -8.68 -14.17
N VAL A 514 19.17 -10.01 -14.37
CA VAL A 514 18.83 -11.00 -13.34
C VAL A 514 19.96 -11.98 -13.05
N SER A 515 21.17 -11.71 -13.57
CA SER A 515 22.34 -12.57 -13.40
C SER A 515 22.79 -12.75 -11.93
N GLY A 516 22.42 -11.81 -11.06
CA GLY A 516 22.68 -11.87 -9.62
C GLY A 516 21.71 -12.78 -8.83
N TYR A 517 20.64 -13.26 -9.45
CA TYR A 517 19.64 -14.14 -8.85
C TYR A 517 19.80 -15.58 -9.34
N LYS A 518 19.19 -16.53 -8.64
CA LYS A 518 19.11 -17.90 -9.14
C LYS A 518 18.16 -17.95 -10.33
N SER A 519 18.71 -18.29 -11.50
CA SER A 519 17.93 -18.48 -12.72
C SER A 519 17.46 -19.93 -12.85
N ILE A 520 16.18 -20.13 -13.19
CA ILE A 520 15.59 -21.47 -13.38
C ILE A 520 16.03 -22.12 -14.71
N GLN A 521 16.36 -21.31 -15.73
CA GLN A 521 16.67 -21.81 -17.09
C GLN A 521 17.99 -21.28 -17.68
N GLY A 522 18.79 -20.56 -16.88
CA GLY A 522 19.98 -19.87 -17.39
C GLY A 522 19.60 -18.62 -18.18
N GLY A 523 20.29 -17.52 -17.93
CA GLY A 523 20.00 -16.23 -18.56
C GLY A 523 20.45 -15.08 -17.69
N GLN A 524 21.02 -14.05 -18.31
CA GLN A 524 21.46 -12.84 -17.61
C GLN A 524 20.37 -11.77 -17.57
N THR A 525 19.30 -11.93 -18.34
CA THR A 525 18.24 -10.93 -18.49
C THR A 525 16.88 -11.55 -18.17
N LEU A 526 15.98 -10.75 -17.60
CA LEU A 526 14.62 -11.18 -17.28
C LEU A 526 13.89 -11.60 -18.56
N ARG A 527 13.26 -12.78 -18.53
CA ARG A 527 12.37 -13.28 -19.58
C ARG A 527 11.16 -13.97 -18.97
N PHE A 528 10.00 -13.72 -19.56
CA PHE A 528 8.74 -14.41 -19.27
C PHE A 528 8.65 -15.67 -20.14
N LEU A 529 8.14 -16.73 -19.54
CA LEU A 529 8.16 -18.07 -20.13
C LEU A 529 6.75 -18.45 -20.53
N TRP A 530 6.62 -19.15 -21.66
CA TRP A 530 5.39 -19.85 -21.95
C TRP A 530 5.13 -20.89 -20.85
N PRO A 531 3.91 -20.99 -20.29
CA PRO A 531 3.62 -22.00 -19.29
C PRO A 531 3.89 -23.40 -19.85
N ALA A 532 4.65 -24.21 -19.11
CA ALA A 532 4.92 -25.59 -19.51
C ALA A 532 3.59 -26.36 -19.66
N PRO A 533 3.44 -27.26 -20.65
CA PRO A 533 2.25 -28.09 -20.77
C PRO A 533 1.98 -28.81 -19.45
N LEU A 534 0.77 -28.65 -18.91
CA LEU A 534 0.33 -29.43 -17.74
C LEU A 534 0.64 -30.91 -18.03
N ALA A 535 1.53 -31.50 -17.24
CA ALA A 535 1.84 -32.92 -17.37
C ALA A 535 0.51 -33.69 -17.30
N LYS A 536 0.14 -34.36 -18.40
CA LYS A 536 -1.06 -35.18 -18.47
C LYS A 536 -0.99 -36.15 -17.28
N PHE A 537 -1.93 -36.03 -16.34
CA PHE A 537 -2.11 -37.03 -15.30
C PHE A 537 -2.33 -38.37 -16.01
N THR A 538 -1.31 -39.22 -16.03
CA THR A 538 -1.46 -40.62 -16.39
C THR A 538 -2.26 -41.27 -15.26
N PRO A 539 -3.47 -41.81 -15.53
CA PRO A 539 -4.19 -42.56 -14.52
C PRO A 539 -3.33 -43.78 -14.18
N THR A 540 -2.91 -43.88 -12.93
CA THR A 540 -2.24 -45.09 -12.43
C THR A 540 -3.19 -46.27 -12.64
N PRO A 541 -2.75 -47.41 -13.22
CA PRO A 541 -3.64 -48.56 -13.39
C PRO A 541 -4.14 -49.03 -12.03
N GLY A 542 -5.46 -48.99 -11.83
CA GLY A 542 -6.08 -49.48 -10.61
C GLY A 542 -5.84 -50.98 -10.43
N PRO A 543 -5.61 -51.46 -9.20
CA PRO A 543 -5.40 -52.87 -8.94
C PRO A 543 -6.71 -53.65 -9.10
N SER A 544 -6.61 -54.82 -9.72
CA SER A 544 -7.70 -55.78 -9.88
C SER A 544 -8.25 -56.27 -8.52
N GLN A 545 -9.58 -56.43 -8.50
CA GLN A 545 -10.45 -57.11 -7.51
C GLN A 545 -9.84 -58.42 -6.95
N ARG A 546 -10.11 -58.96 -5.75
CA ARG A 546 -11.03 -58.82 -4.59
C ARG A 546 -10.36 -59.70 -3.49
N SER A 547 -10.42 -59.41 -2.19
CA SER A 547 -11.51 -59.87 -1.32
C SER A 547 -11.22 -59.58 0.17
N SER A 548 -12.31 -59.31 0.91
CA SER A 548 -12.54 -59.45 2.36
C SER A 548 -11.86 -58.51 3.40
N SER A 549 -12.73 -57.69 4.00
CA SER A 549 -12.72 -56.92 5.26
C SER A 549 -12.33 -57.73 6.53
N PRO A 550 -12.32 -57.17 7.79
CA PRO A 550 -12.71 -55.82 8.24
C PRO A 550 -11.78 -55.11 9.28
N ALA A 551 -12.19 -53.86 9.58
CA ALA A 551 -11.67 -52.79 10.45
C ALA A 551 -10.98 -53.13 11.80
N PRO A 552 -10.27 -52.14 12.36
CA PRO A 552 -10.62 -51.72 13.72
C PRO A 552 -10.64 -50.20 13.97
N ARG A 553 -11.33 -49.87 15.07
CA ARG A 553 -11.60 -48.55 15.65
C ARG A 553 -10.53 -48.12 16.66
N SER A 554 -10.42 -46.80 16.83
CA SER A 554 -10.20 -46.00 18.04
C SER A 554 -9.27 -46.51 19.17
N SER A 555 -8.28 -45.69 19.54
CA SER A 555 -7.51 -45.82 20.79
C SER A 555 -7.82 -44.67 21.76
N PRO A 556 -7.93 -44.93 23.07
CA PRO A 556 -7.81 -43.95 24.14
C PRO A 556 -6.54 -44.14 25.01
N SER A 557 -6.30 -43.10 25.83
CA SER A 557 -5.49 -42.83 27.03
C SER A 557 -4.97 -43.96 27.99
N PRO A 558 -4.12 -43.61 29.01
CA PRO A 558 -2.90 -44.35 29.41
C PRO A 558 -2.92 -45.01 30.83
N ALA A 559 -1.72 -45.40 31.31
CA ALA A 559 -1.30 -46.00 32.60
C ALA A 559 -1.20 -47.56 32.55
N GLU A 560 -0.24 -48.28 33.14
CA GLU A 560 0.58 -48.12 34.35
C GLU A 560 1.75 -49.14 34.30
N HIS A 561 2.83 -48.89 35.07
CA HIS A 561 3.96 -49.81 35.37
C HIS A 561 3.52 -51.03 36.22
N PRO A 562 4.39 -51.98 36.67
CA PRO A 562 5.80 -52.31 36.37
C PRO A 562 6.03 -53.83 36.15
N SER A 563 7.25 -54.23 35.74
CA SER A 563 8.12 -55.14 36.52
C SER A 563 9.16 -55.92 35.69
N ALA A 564 10.37 -55.95 36.27
CA ALA A 564 11.36 -57.04 36.28
C ALA A 564 11.99 -57.55 34.95
N ARG A 565 13.24 -57.11 34.77
CA ARG A 565 14.43 -57.87 34.32
C ARG A 565 14.53 -59.27 34.99
N PRO A 566 15.48 -60.19 34.65
CA PRO A 566 16.76 -59.98 33.95
C PRO A 566 17.14 -61.10 32.95
N ASN A 567 18.15 -60.87 32.09
CA ASN A 567 19.51 -61.46 32.12
C ASN A 567 19.78 -61.86 30.65
N SER A 568 20.95 -61.77 30.04
CA SER A 568 22.32 -61.57 30.53
C SER A 568 23.25 -61.40 29.32
N SER A 569 24.09 -60.37 29.38
CA SER A 569 25.56 -60.40 29.17
C SER A 569 26.13 -60.88 27.80
N ILE A 570 26.67 -60.00 26.94
CA ILE A 570 28.08 -59.46 26.90
C ILE A 570 29.05 -60.43 26.17
N PRO A 571 30.06 -59.99 25.36
CA PRO A 571 30.14 -58.91 24.36
C PRO A 571 31.12 -59.29 23.19
N SER A 572 31.66 -58.28 22.49
CA SER A 572 32.92 -58.27 21.69
C SER A 572 32.90 -59.02 20.34
N GLY A 573 33.47 -58.51 19.25
CA GLY A 573 34.23 -57.29 18.99
C GLY A 573 34.73 -57.31 17.53
N ARG A 574 34.90 -56.10 16.98
CA ARG A 574 35.77 -55.66 15.87
C ARG A 574 35.96 -56.54 14.61
N SER A 575 35.43 -56.02 13.49
CA SER A 575 36.12 -55.55 12.24
C SER A 575 37.11 -56.48 11.48
N PRO A 576 37.48 -56.21 10.21
CA PRO A 576 36.88 -55.43 9.11
C PRO A 576 36.82 -56.20 7.75
N SER A 577 36.32 -55.51 6.71
CA SER A 577 36.15 -55.86 5.28
C SER A 577 37.34 -56.55 4.58
N PRO A 578 37.13 -57.27 3.45
CA PRO A 578 37.56 -56.75 2.13
C PRO A 578 36.68 -57.23 0.92
N GLN A 579 36.44 -56.38 -0.10
CA GLN A 579 37.05 -56.30 -1.46
C GLN A 579 36.53 -57.24 -2.60
N PHE A 580 36.06 -56.57 -3.67
CA PHE A 580 36.30 -56.75 -5.12
C PHE A 580 35.89 -57.99 -5.97
N SER A 581 35.33 -57.65 -7.14
CA SER A 581 35.40 -58.30 -8.49
C SER A 581 34.64 -59.64 -8.69
N ALA A 582 34.17 -60.09 -9.86
CA ALA A 582 34.16 -59.62 -11.26
C ALA A 582 33.27 -60.57 -12.12
N ILE A 583 32.72 -60.04 -13.23
CA ILE A 583 32.56 -60.58 -14.61
C ILE A 583 31.75 -61.89 -14.89
N TYR A 584 30.76 -61.80 -15.80
CA TYR A 584 30.59 -62.48 -17.13
C TYR A 584 29.15 -62.23 -17.64
N GLY A 585 28.91 -61.61 -18.81
CA GLY A 585 28.86 -62.23 -20.14
C GLY A 585 27.39 -62.33 -20.61
N SER A 586 26.89 -61.39 -21.42
CA SER A 586 26.80 -61.41 -22.90
C SER A 586 25.51 -62.04 -23.44
N ASP A 587 24.64 -61.23 -24.05
CA ASP A 587 23.93 -61.59 -25.29
C ASP A 587 23.41 -60.33 -25.99
N LEU A 588 23.82 -60.16 -27.25
CA LEU A 588 23.44 -59.09 -28.16
C LEU A 588 22.59 -59.68 -29.28
N THR A 589 21.46 -59.03 -29.59
CA THR A 589 20.85 -59.00 -30.92
C THR A 589 20.45 -57.55 -31.26
N PRO A 590 20.46 -57.16 -32.55
CA PRO A 590 20.91 -55.84 -32.96
C PRO A 590 19.80 -54.81 -33.22
N LEU A 591 20.23 -53.56 -33.08
CA LEU A 591 19.56 -52.30 -33.39
C LEU A 591 18.89 -52.27 -34.78
N ASN A 592 17.64 -51.83 -34.81
CA ASN A 592 17.09 -51.06 -35.92
C ASN A 592 16.97 -49.61 -35.47
N SER A 593 17.63 -48.75 -36.23
CA SER A 593 17.64 -47.29 -36.14
C SER A 593 16.28 -46.71 -36.53
N ASP A 594 15.64 -46.01 -35.59
CA ASP A 594 14.72 -44.91 -35.91
C ASP A 594 14.58 -43.97 -34.70
N ASP A 595 15.69 -43.35 -34.29
CA ASP A 595 15.64 -42.18 -33.41
C ASP A 595 15.25 -40.96 -34.27
N SER A 596 13.96 -40.86 -34.57
CA SER A 596 13.35 -39.55 -34.75
C SER A 596 13.29 -38.90 -33.37
N ILE A 597 14.30 -38.11 -33.07
CA ILE A 597 14.21 -37.07 -32.05
C ILE A 597 12.91 -36.32 -32.35
N PRO A 598 11.92 -36.25 -31.44
CA PRO A 598 10.80 -35.35 -31.66
C PRO A 598 11.42 -33.96 -31.78
N GLU A 599 11.28 -33.34 -32.95
CA GLU A 599 11.58 -31.92 -33.11
C GLU A 599 10.88 -31.20 -31.94
N GLU A 600 11.67 -30.61 -31.04
CA GLU A 600 11.13 -29.71 -30.03
C GLU A 600 10.41 -28.62 -30.80
N GLU A 601 9.07 -28.64 -30.80
CA GLU A 601 8.29 -27.52 -31.30
C GLU A 601 8.85 -26.24 -30.66
N PRO A 602 9.10 -25.17 -31.44
CA PRO A 602 9.66 -23.95 -30.92
C PRO A 602 8.78 -23.48 -29.76
N GLN A 603 9.36 -23.36 -28.55
CA GLN A 603 8.65 -22.73 -27.44
C GLN A 603 8.28 -21.32 -27.88
N ASP A 604 6.99 -21.08 -28.10
CA ASP A 604 6.48 -19.76 -28.45
C ASP A 604 6.96 -18.74 -27.42
N GLU A 605 7.61 -17.67 -27.89
CA GLU A 605 8.08 -16.60 -27.00
C GLU A 605 6.87 -15.86 -26.45
N HIS A 606 6.78 -15.75 -25.12
CA HIS A 606 5.64 -15.13 -24.46
C HIS A 606 5.46 -13.67 -24.95
N PRO A 607 4.26 -13.25 -25.43
CA PRO A 607 4.05 -11.93 -26.06
C PRO A 607 4.46 -10.73 -25.19
N ILE A 608 4.29 -10.83 -23.87
CA ILE A 608 4.74 -9.79 -22.91
C ILE A 608 6.24 -9.42 -23.03
N ASN A 609 7.10 -10.35 -23.49
CA ASN A 609 8.54 -10.09 -23.64
C ASN A 609 8.80 -9.00 -24.68
N GLU A 610 8.00 -8.95 -25.74
CA GLU A 610 8.10 -7.92 -26.78
C GLU A 610 7.67 -6.56 -26.25
N ILE A 611 6.54 -6.51 -25.54
CA ILE A 611 6.06 -5.27 -24.91
C ILE A 611 7.14 -4.71 -23.98
N ILE A 612 7.71 -5.54 -23.11
CA ILE A 612 8.74 -5.13 -22.15
C ILE A 612 10.02 -4.71 -22.87
N SER A 613 10.48 -5.47 -23.86
CA SER A 613 11.71 -5.18 -24.58
C SER A 613 11.60 -3.88 -25.39
N GLU A 614 10.51 -3.69 -26.14
CA GLU A 614 10.26 -2.46 -26.90
C GLU A 614 10.23 -1.24 -25.98
N LEU A 615 9.44 -1.28 -24.89
CA LEU A 615 9.38 -0.18 -23.93
C LEU A 615 10.77 0.14 -23.32
N LEU A 616 11.53 -0.88 -22.94
CA LEU A 616 12.88 -0.70 -22.41
C LEU A 616 13.83 -0.06 -23.45
N THR A 617 13.69 -0.35 -24.74
CA THR A 617 14.49 0.32 -25.78
C THR A 617 14.14 1.80 -25.90
N TRP A 618 12.85 2.16 -25.78
CA TRP A 618 12.41 3.56 -25.82
C TRP A 618 12.92 4.33 -24.60
N PHE A 619 12.82 3.75 -23.39
CA PHE A 619 13.37 4.36 -22.18
C PHE A 619 14.90 4.49 -22.23
N ARG A 620 15.62 3.47 -22.71
CA ARG A 620 17.09 3.54 -22.92
C ARG A 620 17.46 4.75 -23.75
N ALA A 621 16.77 4.94 -24.87
CA ALA A 621 16.99 6.05 -25.77
C ALA A 621 16.70 7.41 -25.10
N TYR A 622 15.60 7.51 -24.36
CA TYR A 622 15.24 8.68 -23.57
C TYR A 622 16.33 9.06 -22.55
N TYR A 623 16.77 8.09 -21.74
CA TYR A 623 17.80 8.32 -20.72
C TYR A 623 19.20 8.59 -21.30
N ALA A 624 19.53 8.04 -22.47
CA ALA A 624 20.80 8.29 -23.13
C ALA A 624 20.94 9.76 -23.58
N LEU A 625 19.89 10.32 -24.20
CA LEU A 625 19.89 11.68 -24.74
C LEU A 625 19.91 12.77 -23.65
N ASP A 626 19.29 12.52 -22.50
CA ASP A 626 19.31 13.44 -21.36
C ASP A 626 20.69 13.51 -20.68
N MET A 627 21.44 12.40 -20.66
CA MET A 627 22.83 12.40 -20.19
C MET A 627 23.78 13.17 -21.11
N GLU A 628 23.45 13.34 -22.39
CA GLU A 628 24.25 14.13 -23.34
C GLU A 628 23.91 15.63 -23.28
N HIS A 629 22.63 15.98 -23.11
CA HIS A 629 22.20 17.37 -22.88
C HIS A 629 22.80 17.95 -21.59
N THR A 630 23.01 17.13 -20.55
CA THR A 630 23.68 17.56 -19.31
C THR A 630 25.20 17.68 -19.42
N ARG A 631 25.82 17.08 -20.46
CA ARG A 631 27.27 17.18 -20.75
C ARG A 631 27.64 18.37 -21.62
N THR A 632 26.67 19.04 -22.23
CA THR A 632 26.86 20.26 -23.03
C THR A 632 26.38 21.48 -22.23
N PRO A 633 27.26 22.26 -21.57
CA PRO A 633 26.81 23.49 -20.92
C PRO A 633 26.36 24.48 -21.99
N SER A 634 25.15 25.01 -21.81
CA SER A 634 24.62 26.17 -22.54
C SER A 634 25.66 27.29 -22.57
N ALA A 635 26.28 27.47 -23.74
CA ALA A 635 27.10 28.61 -24.06
C ALA A 635 26.19 29.81 -24.37
N ASN A 636 25.34 30.24 -23.43
CA ASN A 636 24.62 31.51 -23.51
C ASN A 636 24.09 31.95 -22.14
N SER A 637 24.98 32.50 -21.32
CA SER A 637 24.68 33.58 -20.36
C SER A 637 25.98 34.10 -19.76
N ARG A 638 26.59 35.08 -20.45
CA ARG A 638 27.67 35.92 -19.90
C ARG A 638 27.22 37.37 -19.93
N THR A 639 26.34 37.75 -19.02
CA THR A 639 26.22 39.15 -18.61
C THR A 639 27.21 39.42 -17.48
N LYS A 640 28.26 40.18 -17.81
CA LYS A 640 29.24 40.75 -16.89
C LYS A 640 28.53 41.46 -15.73
N LYS A 641 28.80 41.03 -14.50
CA LYS A 641 28.78 41.92 -13.34
C LYS A 641 30.11 41.80 -12.60
N THR A 642 30.85 42.90 -12.65
CA THR A 642 32.08 43.16 -11.92
C THR A 642 31.77 43.36 -10.44
N SER A 643 32.42 42.61 -9.56
CA SER A 643 32.60 43.01 -8.16
C SER A 643 34.00 42.64 -7.69
N LYS A 644 34.72 43.67 -7.26
CA LYS A 644 36.08 43.66 -6.71
C LYS A 644 36.15 42.84 -5.42
N GLY A 645 37.28 42.17 -5.16
CA GLY A 645 37.53 41.63 -3.82
C GLY A 645 38.70 40.64 -3.66
N ILE A 646 39.92 41.19 -3.63
CA ILE A 646 41.05 40.81 -2.76
C ILE A 646 41.68 39.40 -2.91
N ILE A 647 42.93 39.42 -3.39
CA ILE A 647 43.94 38.35 -3.33
C ILE A 647 44.62 38.39 -1.95
N PRO A 648 45.04 37.23 -1.40
CA PRO A 648 46.38 37.17 -0.82
C PRO A 648 47.25 36.14 -1.54
N SER A 649 48.39 36.65 -1.97
CA SER A 649 49.50 35.98 -2.63
C SER A 649 50.36 35.20 -1.64
N ARG A 650 50.84 34.02 -2.06
CA ARG A 650 52.18 33.40 -1.85
C ARG A 650 51.99 31.89 -2.09
N SER A 651 52.81 31.15 -2.82
CA SER A 651 54.18 31.35 -3.28
C SER A 651 54.45 30.34 -4.41
N ARG A 652 55.16 30.78 -5.45
CA ARG A 652 55.79 29.92 -6.45
C ARG A 652 56.93 29.13 -5.80
N VAL A 653 56.99 27.84 -6.07
CA VAL A 653 58.26 27.12 -6.23
C VAL A 653 58.23 26.53 -7.64
N ALA A 654 59.28 26.85 -8.39
CA ALA A 654 59.50 26.46 -9.77
C ALA A 654 60.52 25.30 -9.82
N LEU A 655 60.70 24.80 -11.05
CA LEU A 655 61.78 23.94 -11.58
C LEU A 655 61.40 22.44 -11.60
N LYS A 656 61.65 21.67 -12.65
CA LYS A 656 62.08 21.86 -14.06
C LYS A 656 62.15 20.43 -14.63
N ASN A 657 61.82 20.25 -15.92
CA ASN A 657 62.46 19.34 -16.89
C ASN A 657 62.48 17.81 -16.57
N ASP A 658 62.40 16.84 -17.48
CA ASP A 658 62.74 16.70 -18.90
C ASP A 658 61.92 15.54 -19.51
N GLY A 659 61.88 15.44 -20.83
CA GLY A 659 61.75 14.12 -21.50
C GLY A 659 60.77 14.05 -22.66
N HIS A 660 61.25 14.40 -23.85
CA HIS A 660 60.65 14.00 -25.12
C HIS A 660 60.49 12.48 -25.23
N GLN A 661 59.32 12.01 -25.70
CA GLN A 661 59.26 11.17 -26.90
C GLN A 661 57.85 11.16 -27.50
N ASP A 662 57.81 11.57 -28.75
CA ASP A 662 56.68 11.45 -29.67
C ASP A 662 56.16 10.02 -29.76
N GLN A 663 54.87 9.83 -29.51
CA GLN A 663 54.08 8.80 -30.18
C GLN A 663 52.74 9.40 -30.61
N LYS A 664 52.73 9.92 -31.84
CA LYS A 664 51.53 10.12 -32.63
C LYS A 664 50.82 8.76 -32.78
N TRP A 665 49.77 8.54 -31.99
CA TRP A 665 48.65 7.71 -32.43
C TRP A 665 47.48 8.61 -32.81
N ALA A 666 47.40 8.90 -34.11
CA ALA A 666 46.16 9.27 -34.72
C ALA A 666 45.15 8.13 -34.51
N ARG A 667 44.13 8.37 -33.71
CA ARG A 667 42.83 7.70 -33.86
C ARG A 667 41.78 8.80 -33.90
N GLY A 668 41.54 9.28 -35.12
CA GLY A 668 40.21 9.80 -35.45
C GLY A 668 39.23 8.68 -35.14
N ARG A 669 38.50 8.81 -34.03
CA ARG A 669 37.25 8.08 -33.86
C ARG A 669 36.34 8.61 -34.96
N SER A 670 35.96 7.73 -35.88
CA SER A 670 34.88 8.03 -36.82
C SER A 670 33.69 8.55 -36.00
N LEU A 671 33.26 9.79 -36.25
CA LEU A 671 32.11 10.41 -35.60
C LEU A 671 30.77 9.84 -36.13
N GLN A 672 30.82 9.03 -37.19
CA GLN A 672 29.63 8.49 -37.85
C GLN A 672 28.84 7.45 -37.04
N PRO A 673 29.45 6.50 -36.30
CA PRO A 673 28.70 5.53 -35.50
C PRO A 673 27.97 6.16 -34.31
N ILE A 674 28.52 7.25 -33.76
CA ILE A 674 27.91 7.98 -32.63
C ILE A 674 26.72 8.80 -33.12
N ALA A 675 26.87 9.50 -34.25
CA ALA A 675 25.78 10.27 -34.85
C ALA A 675 24.61 9.39 -35.34
N ALA A 676 24.90 8.20 -35.89
CA ALA A 676 23.87 7.25 -36.32
C ALA A 676 23.07 6.72 -35.12
N LYS A 677 23.77 6.34 -34.03
CA LYS A 677 23.12 5.88 -32.80
C LYS A 677 22.29 6.97 -32.13
N LEU A 678 22.77 8.22 -32.12
CA LEU A 678 22.02 9.35 -31.59
C LEU A 678 20.72 9.58 -32.36
N LYS A 679 20.77 9.49 -33.70
CA LYS A 679 19.57 9.63 -34.54
C LYS A 679 18.57 8.49 -34.31
N GLU A 680 19.06 7.27 -34.09
CA GLU A 680 18.22 6.12 -33.73
C GLU A 680 17.57 6.31 -32.34
N ASP A 681 18.35 6.69 -31.33
CA ASP A 681 17.84 6.98 -29.99
C ASP A 681 16.86 8.19 -30.03
N GLU A 682 17.08 9.20 -30.87
CA GLU A 682 16.11 10.28 -31.09
C GLU A 682 14.78 9.74 -31.63
N ALA A 683 14.80 8.89 -32.66
CA ALA A 683 13.59 8.30 -33.23
C ALA A 683 12.83 7.43 -32.21
N LEU A 684 13.54 6.62 -31.42
CA LEU A 684 12.94 5.78 -30.38
C LEU A 684 12.35 6.61 -29.24
N ARG A 685 12.98 7.73 -28.86
CA ARG A 685 12.46 8.62 -27.82
C ARG A 685 11.15 9.28 -28.23
N GLU A 686 10.95 9.58 -29.52
CA GLU A 686 9.70 10.20 -29.98
C GLU A 686 8.48 9.32 -29.69
N ASN A 687 8.64 7.99 -29.58
CA ASN A 687 7.57 7.08 -29.15
C ASN A 687 7.03 7.34 -27.73
N LEU A 688 7.78 8.07 -26.89
CA LEU A 688 7.36 8.42 -25.52
C LEU A 688 6.72 9.81 -25.42
N LYS A 689 6.68 10.58 -26.52
CA LYS A 689 6.13 11.95 -26.53
C LYS A 689 4.60 11.99 -26.54
N THR A 690 3.96 10.89 -26.92
CA THR A 690 2.49 10.73 -26.93
C THR A 690 2.13 9.30 -26.52
N HIS A 691 0.84 9.02 -26.36
CA HIS A 691 0.34 7.67 -26.06
C HIS A 691 0.23 6.76 -27.29
N GLU A 692 0.37 7.29 -28.50
CA GLU A 692 0.06 6.57 -29.73
C GLU A 692 0.92 5.31 -29.92
N ALA A 693 2.23 5.41 -29.72
CA ALA A 693 3.14 4.31 -29.92
C ALA A 693 2.91 3.18 -28.89
N ILE A 694 2.74 3.53 -27.61
CA ILE A 694 2.46 2.52 -26.56
C ILE A 694 1.10 1.86 -26.76
N LEU A 695 0.06 2.62 -27.13
CA LEU A 695 -1.25 2.05 -27.43
C LEU A 695 -1.18 1.10 -28.64
N SER A 696 -0.42 1.47 -29.67
CA SER A 696 -0.20 0.61 -30.85
C SER A 696 0.57 -0.65 -30.48
N LEU A 697 1.60 -0.56 -29.64
CA LEU A 697 2.37 -1.71 -29.16
C LEU A 697 1.48 -2.73 -28.44
N PHE A 698 0.65 -2.27 -27.50
CA PHE A 698 -0.30 -3.14 -26.81
C PHE A 698 -1.35 -3.70 -27.77
N ASN A 699 -1.92 -2.87 -28.64
CA ASN A 699 -2.95 -3.31 -29.59
C ASN A 699 -2.43 -4.42 -30.53
N ASN A 700 -1.24 -4.26 -31.09
CA ASN A 700 -0.59 -5.25 -31.95
C ASN A 700 -0.26 -6.54 -31.17
N SER A 701 0.04 -6.44 -29.87
CA SER A 701 0.29 -7.62 -29.05
C SER A 701 -0.96 -8.50 -28.88
N PHE A 702 -2.16 -7.93 -28.91
CA PHE A 702 -3.42 -8.69 -28.80
C PHE A 702 -3.78 -9.48 -30.06
N GLU A 703 -3.14 -9.21 -31.20
CA GLU A 703 -3.29 -10.01 -32.43
C GLU A 703 -2.49 -11.32 -32.38
N LYS A 704 -1.62 -11.48 -31.37
CA LYS A 704 -0.77 -12.67 -31.17
C LYS A 704 -1.48 -13.72 -30.33
N VAL A 705 -0.95 -14.94 -30.35
CA VAL A 705 -1.43 -16.01 -29.48
C VAL A 705 -0.88 -15.80 -28.07
N TRP A 706 -1.79 -15.70 -27.09
CA TRP A 706 -1.44 -15.63 -25.67
C TRP A 706 -1.69 -16.98 -25.00
N PRO A 707 -0.87 -17.35 -24.00
CA PRO A 707 -1.14 -18.55 -23.23
C PRO A 707 -2.43 -18.38 -22.41
N ALA A 708 -3.25 -19.44 -22.43
CA ALA A 708 -4.41 -19.54 -21.56
C ALA A 708 -3.95 -19.99 -20.16
N ASN A 709 -4.51 -19.40 -19.11
CA ASN A 709 -4.27 -19.80 -17.71
C ASN A 709 -2.79 -19.68 -17.26
N ASP A 710 -2.06 -18.68 -17.75
CA ASP A 710 -0.68 -18.41 -17.32
C ASP A 710 -0.59 -17.54 -16.04
N LYS A 711 -1.72 -17.14 -15.46
CA LYS A 711 -1.71 -16.57 -14.10
C LYS A 711 -1.33 -17.65 -13.07
N GLY A 712 -0.09 -17.59 -12.59
CA GLY A 712 0.40 -18.38 -11.46
C GLY A 712 -0.03 -17.84 -10.10
N PRO A 713 0.32 -18.55 -9.00
CA PRO A 713 0.13 -18.04 -7.65
C PRO A 713 0.95 -16.76 -7.44
N ASP A 714 0.50 -15.89 -6.52
CA ASP A 714 1.28 -14.72 -6.13
C ASP A 714 2.62 -15.14 -5.49
N LYS A 715 3.71 -14.89 -6.19
CA LYS A 715 5.08 -15.21 -5.76
C LYS A 715 5.63 -14.22 -4.74
N LYS A 716 4.90 -13.13 -4.44
CA LYS A 716 5.34 -12.16 -3.43
C LYS A 716 5.30 -12.78 -2.01
N PRO A 717 6.38 -12.69 -1.21
CA PRO A 717 6.37 -13.16 0.17
C PRO A 717 5.37 -12.38 1.04
N LYS A 718 4.52 -13.10 1.77
CA LYS A 718 3.47 -12.52 2.65
C LYS A 718 4.00 -11.61 3.78
N GLY A 719 5.28 -11.73 4.14
CA GLY A 719 5.93 -10.90 5.17
C GLY A 719 6.83 -9.78 4.63
N GLY A 720 6.85 -9.58 3.30
CA GLY A 720 7.88 -8.77 2.64
C GLY A 720 9.25 -9.45 2.63
N CYS A 721 10.22 -8.85 1.94
CA CYS A 721 11.61 -9.27 2.02
C CYS A 721 12.29 -8.50 3.16
N ALA A 722 12.71 -9.19 4.22
CA ALA A 722 13.63 -8.63 5.19
C ALA A 722 15.05 -9.02 4.77
N PRO A 723 15.94 -8.07 4.40
CA PRO A 723 17.31 -8.43 4.07
C PRO A 723 17.96 -9.12 5.29
N PRO A 724 18.82 -10.14 5.09
CA PRO A 724 19.55 -10.75 6.18
C PRO A 724 20.29 -9.68 6.99
N LYS A 725 20.20 -9.74 8.33
CA LYS A 725 21.04 -8.88 9.19
C LYS A 725 22.49 -9.13 8.81
N SER A 726 23.18 -8.11 8.30
CA SER A 726 24.59 -8.24 7.92
C SER A 726 25.40 -8.64 9.16
N ALA A 727 26.25 -9.65 9.01
CA ALA A 727 27.21 -10.07 10.03
C ALA A 727 28.43 -9.13 10.07
N VAL A 728 28.20 -7.82 10.08
CA VAL A 728 29.25 -6.80 10.24
C VAL A 728 28.76 -5.76 11.26
N PRO A 729 29.44 -5.59 12.41
CA PRO A 729 29.05 -4.59 13.38
C PRO A 729 29.33 -3.20 12.80
N SER A 730 28.28 -2.39 12.65
CA SER A 730 28.43 -0.96 12.38
C SER A 730 27.52 -0.16 13.30
N ASP A 731 28.17 0.63 14.16
CA ASP A 731 27.57 1.75 14.86
C ASP A 731 26.98 2.71 13.83
N SER A 732 25.66 2.87 13.81
CA SER A 732 25.00 4.17 13.59
C SER A 732 23.49 4.03 13.54
N THR A 733 22.87 4.93 14.27
CA THR A 733 21.46 5.25 14.42
C THR A 733 20.71 5.31 13.07
N ARG A 734 19.77 4.39 12.85
CA ARG A 734 18.81 4.45 11.74
C ARG A 734 17.43 4.84 12.26
N THR A 735 16.98 6.02 11.84
CA THR A 735 15.58 6.47 11.90
C THR A 735 14.75 5.71 10.87
N SER A 736 13.65 5.09 11.32
CA SER A 736 12.72 4.34 10.49
C SER A 736 11.44 5.15 10.26
N SER A 737 11.44 6.01 9.25
CA SER A 737 10.17 6.46 8.65
C SER A 737 9.62 5.28 7.83
N LYS A 738 8.61 4.59 8.35
CA LYS A 738 7.89 3.54 7.59
C LYS A 738 7.26 4.16 6.34
N ARG A 739 7.85 3.86 5.18
CA ARG A 739 7.26 4.11 3.85
C ARG A 739 6.37 2.93 3.48
N ARG A 740 5.30 3.24 2.74
CA ARG A 740 4.16 2.35 2.44
C ARG A 740 4.63 0.99 1.91
N SER A 741 4.22 -0.06 2.64
CA SER A 741 4.22 -1.45 2.15
C SER A 741 2.98 -1.67 1.29
N ILE A 742 3.08 -2.60 0.35
CA ILE A 742 2.33 -2.64 -0.91
C ILE A 742 0.83 -2.96 -0.78
N ASP A 743 0.36 -3.71 0.23
CA ASP A 743 -1.02 -4.22 0.23
C ASP A 743 -1.37 -4.64 1.68
N ASP A 744 -1.90 -3.74 2.50
CA ASP A 744 -2.70 -4.11 3.66
C ASP A 744 -4.18 -4.08 3.25
N ILE A 745 -4.55 -4.91 2.27
CA ILE A 745 -5.93 -5.31 1.99
C ILE A 745 -6.06 -6.75 2.48
N PRO A 746 -6.91 -7.07 3.46
CA PRO A 746 -7.08 -8.45 3.91
C PRO A 746 -7.89 -9.24 2.89
N GLY A 747 -7.20 -9.75 1.86
CA GLY A 747 -7.69 -10.86 1.03
C GLY A 747 -7.84 -12.12 1.89
N GLY A 748 -9.06 -12.62 1.98
CA GLY A 748 -9.43 -13.70 2.90
C GLY A 748 -8.77 -15.03 2.55
N THR A 749 -7.76 -15.44 3.32
CA THR A 749 -7.53 -16.86 3.64
C THR A 749 -6.82 -16.98 5.00
N LEU A 750 -7.58 -17.22 6.07
CA LEU A 750 -7.05 -17.44 7.42
C LEU A 750 -6.56 -18.89 7.58
N LEU A 751 -5.25 -19.09 7.69
CA LEU A 751 -4.66 -20.36 8.14
C LEU A 751 -4.21 -20.27 9.61
N ARG A 752 -4.32 -21.43 10.28
CA ARG A 752 -4.21 -21.70 11.72
C ARG A 752 -2.85 -21.37 12.35
N PRO A 753 -2.80 -21.10 13.67
CA PRO A 753 -1.61 -20.54 14.34
C PRO A 753 -0.56 -21.60 14.70
N THR A 754 0.71 -21.28 14.48
CA THR A 754 1.85 -21.95 15.15
C THR A 754 2.35 -21.10 16.32
N LYS A 755 2.54 -21.78 17.47
CA LYS A 755 3.02 -21.25 18.74
C LYS A 755 4.53 -20.97 18.67
N ARG A 756 4.97 -19.78 19.07
CA ARG A 756 5.91 -19.53 20.20
C ARG A 756 6.44 -18.09 20.15
N SER A 757 6.10 -17.34 21.20
CA SER A 757 6.78 -16.12 21.64
C SER A 757 7.96 -16.50 22.52
N ARG A 758 9.07 -15.75 22.45
CA ARG A 758 9.89 -15.40 23.60
C ARG A 758 10.69 -14.13 23.33
N ILE A 759 10.39 -13.13 24.17
CA ILE A 759 11.07 -11.86 24.49
C ILE A 759 10.81 -10.74 23.50
#